data_AF-A0A3E0QFU2-F1
#
_entry.id   AF-A0A3E0QFU2-F1
#
_cell.length_a   1.000
_cell.length_b   1.000
_cell.length_c   1.000
_cell.angle_alpha   90.00
_cell.angle_beta   90.00
_cell.angle_gamma   90.00
#
_symmetry.space_group_name_H-M   'P 1'
#
loop_
_entity.id
_entity.type
_entity.pdbx_description
1 polymer ?
#
loop_
_entity_poly.entity_id
_entity_poly.type
_entity_poly.pdbx_seq_one_letter_code
_entity_poly.pdbx_strand_id
1 'polypeptide(L)'
;MELKELKPRKALNKAFLKVKPNRTEIEGFKTNLIALLDRTNDTESEEFHKNLVIDFLKKTYYDPNHFINTKGRNDLVIHNGNTAKSSVGVIIEAKKPTNKTEMITTKKLNAKAFQELVLYYLRERITHKNLEVKHLVATNINEWFIFDATLFDRLFAQNKNLVKQFTEFEGGRLADTKTDFFYKQIAEPFIADIAIEIEFTYFNIQDYQKPLRNADKADDNSLIALFKLLTPEHLLKLPFTNDSNSLDKRFYSELLHIIGLTETKEGNKKLIERNKSGERHSGTILEDAIIQLDSLDKLSRLDKPNQFGSTTQERLFNVALELSITWINRILFLKLLEAQLITYHKGDKSYSFLNLDKIKNYDDLNSLFFQVLARKYSDRNDDVKKAFEKVPYLNSSLFEPTDIEQVTLFISNLKDDKKIPIISTTVLKNDQGKKRTGSLNTLEYLFEFLNAYDFSSEGSEEIQEDNKSLINASVLGLIFEKINGYKEGSFFTPGFITMYMCRETIRKAVVQKFNETKKWNCKDIEELYDKIEDRKEANKIVNSIKICDPAVGSGHFLVSALNEMIAVKNDLKILQDRDGKRLKEYQVEVVNDELIVTDEEGELFEYNPTNKESQRIQEMLFHEKQTIIENCLFGVDINSNSVKICRLRLWIELLKNAYYKNTTELETLPNIDINIKCGNSLISRFAIDADLKQALKKSKWTIDSYRIAVDTYRNAESKEQKKEMERLIADIKSDFRSEISMNDPKVKKLRKLSGDLFRLTNQGQLFEMSKKEKADWNSKVKELTEETQKLETEIEEIKANKIYENAFEWRFEFPEVLNDDGDFVGFNVLIGNPPYIGIEDITWDYRRFYETIYKTATGRFDLYSLFIEKAMQIKQPTGVFTYIIPGKFLNNKQFVTARKIVCDNHGVTVVKIDDKVFEDAQVDSVIVENYPATKAKYKAFKITMQELQSLSETEVSSILNDKEIIFRLEINTKFDNLITKIEADTLKVKEIAEVKDGIVAGAIKDLLFIDKKMDKDSHRLYFGKNLSRFHLGTTDVWVNYKPEEMMKQEVKRQAGKRSGLWMRDKKIFERDKIIYRKVGKELIATYADKGIYYEQTIHSCHITDKRFKTKFVLGLFNSTLFKFYYRKTNSQGGDIFPQVRISSVKNLPIKLADTKTQEKIETLVDQILTKKAQDHSSDTTDLENKIDTLVYKLYDLTAEEIKTVEKNIN
;
A
#
# COMPACT_ATOMS: atom_id res chain seq x y z
N MET A 1 -45.79 -2.37 -10.30
CA MET A 1 -44.70 -2.14 -9.33
C MET A 1 -44.03 -3.49 -9.12
N GLU A 2 -42.79 -3.61 -9.57
CA GLU A 2 -42.04 -4.88 -9.57
C GLU A 2 -41.13 -4.93 -8.35
N LEU A 3 -41.04 -6.12 -7.75
CA LEU A 3 -40.10 -6.41 -6.66
C LEU A 3 -38.65 -6.38 -7.20
N LYS A 4 -37.68 -6.07 -6.33
CA LYS A 4 -36.26 -5.98 -6.72
C LYS A 4 -35.60 -7.36 -6.70
N GLU A 5 -35.77 -8.10 -7.78
CA GLU A 5 -35.16 -9.42 -7.98
C GLU A 5 -33.76 -9.33 -8.62
N LEU A 6 -32.78 -10.05 -8.05
CA LEU A 6 -31.43 -10.23 -8.59
C LEU A 6 -31.26 -11.66 -9.10
N LYS A 7 -30.68 -11.81 -10.30
CA LYS A 7 -30.19 -13.12 -10.80
C LYS A 7 -28.91 -13.53 -10.01
N PRO A 8 -28.57 -14.83 -9.91
CA PRO A 8 -27.36 -15.32 -9.22
C PRO A 8 -26.09 -14.55 -9.54
N ARG A 9 -25.87 -14.24 -10.83
CA ARG A 9 -24.67 -13.56 -11.30
C ARG A 9 -24.54 -12.14 -10.75
N LYS A 10 -25.64 -11.39 -10.62
CA LYS A 10 -25.65 -10.02 -10.07
C LYS A 10 -25.43 -9.98 -8.56
N ALA A 11 -25.80 -11.05 -7.86
CA ALA A 11 -25.65 -11.14 -6.41
C ALA A 11 -24.20 -11.42 -5.98
N LEU A 12 -23.41 -12.03 -6.86
CA LEU A 12 -22.03 -12.34 -6.59
C LEU A 12 -21.14 -11.09 -6.63
N ASN A 13 -20.11 -11.09 -5.77
CA ASN A 13 -19.02 -10.14 -5.92
C ASN A 13 -18.37 -10.35 -7.29
N LYS A 14 -18.27 -9.30 -8.12
CA LYS A 14 -17.79 -9.44 -9.50
C LYS A 14 -16.34 -9.90 -9.60
N ALA A 15 -15.49 -9.58 -8.62
CA ALA A 15 -14.14 -10.13 -8.56
C ALA A 15 -14.15 -11.63 -8.19
N PHE A 16 -15.09 -12.09 -7.37
CA PHE A 16 -15.25 -13.53 -7.11
C PHE A 16 -15.77 -14.26 -8.35
N LEU A 17 -16.63 -13.61 -9.14
CA LEU A 17 -17.17 -14.14 -10.39
C LEU A 17 -16.07 -14.44 -11.44
N LYS A 18 -14.97 -13.67 -11.44
CA LYS A 18 -13.79 -13.92 -12.29
C LYS A 18 -12.94 -15.13 -11.89
N VAL A 19 -13.00 -15.58 -10.63
CA VAL A 19 -12.16 -16.69 -10.15
C VAL A 19 -12.61 -18.01 -10.77
N LYS A 20 -11.86 -18.57 -11.71
CA LYS A 20 -12.28 -19.79 -12.42
C LYS A 20 -12.38 -20.98 -11.44
N PRO A 21 -13.54 -21.64 -11.30
CA PRO A 21 -13.63 -22.87 -10.53
C PRO A 21 -12.92 -24.00 -11.27
N ASN A 22 -12.31 -24.94 -10.54
CA ASN A 22 -11.67 -26.08 -11.17
C ASN A 22 -12.72 -27.07 -11.69
N ARG A 23 -12.40 -27.76 -12.79
CA ARG A 23 -13.24 -28.82 -13.35
C ARG A 23 -13.62 -29.87 -12.29
N THR A 24 -12.69 -30.27 -11.42
CA THR A 24 -12.95 -31.23 -10.34
C THR A 24 -14.00 -30.73 -9.34
N GLU A 25 -14.01 -29.43 -9.04
CA GLU A 25 -14.98 -28.84 -8.09
C GLU A 25 -16.37 -28.77 -8.70
N ILE A 26 -16.46 -28.38 -9.99
CA ILE A 26 -17.73 -28.38 -10.71
C ILE A 26 -18.30 -29.78 -10.88
N GLU A 27 -17.49 -30.79 -11.21
CA GLU A 27 -17.97 -32.18 -11.29
C GLU A 27 -18.44 -32.71 -9.93
N GLY A 28 -17.75 -32.35 -8.83
CA GLY A 28 -18.20 -32.65 -7.48
C GLY A 28 -19.54 -31.99 -7.15
N PHE A 29 -19.69 -30.72 -7.51
CA PHE A 29 -20.95 -29.98 -7.39
C PHE A 29 -22.08 -30.61 -8.21
N LYS A 30 -21.85 -30.94 -9.48
CA LYS A 30 -22.82 -31.63 -10.35
C LYS A 30 -23.27 -32.93 -9.70
N THR A 31 -22.32 -33.75 -9.24
CA THR A 31 -22.61 -35.04 -8.59
C THR A 31 -23.52 -34.88 -7.37
N ASN A 32 -23.19 -33.93 -6.48
CA ASN A 32 -23.97 -33.70 -5.27
C ASN A 32 -25.33 -33.04 -5.56
N LEU A 33 -25.40 -32.16 -6.55
CA LEU A 33 -26.65 -31.49 -6.94
C LEU A 33 -27.62 -32.44 -7.65
N ILE A 34 -27.12 -33.33 -8.52
CA ILE A 34 -27.91 -34.43 -9.10
C ILE A 34 -28.44 -35.33 -7.99
N ALA A 35 -27.61 -35.68 -7.00
CA ALA A 35 -28.04 -36.49 -5.87
C ALA A 35 -29.13 -35.81 -5.01
N LEU A 36 -29.10 -34.48 -4.86
CA LEU A 36 -30.17 -33.71 -4.20
C LEU A 36 -31.47 -33.81 -5.01
N LEU A 37 -31.41 -33.57 -6.32
CA LEU A 37 -32.57 -33.61 -7.21
C LEU A 37 -33.20 -35.00 -7.29
N ASP A 38 -32.41 -36.06 -7.47
CA ASP A 38 -32.89 -37.43 -7.65
C ASP A 38 -33.47 -38.04 -6.35
N ARG A 39 -33.09 -37.52 -5.18
CA ARG A 39 -33.59 -38.00 -3.88
C ARG A 39 -34.79 -37.22 -3.35
N THR A 40 -35.16 -36.12 -4.00
CA THR A 40 -36.32 -35.32 -3.61
C THR A 40 -37.61 -36.11 -3.84
N ASN A 41 -38.50 -36.13 -2.85
CA ASN A 41 -39.75 -36.91 -2.91
C ASN A 41 -40.91 -36.14 -2.28
N ASP A 42 -41.86 -35.69 -3.10
CA ASP A 42 -43.00 -34.87 -2.69
C ASP A 42 -43.91 -35.49 -1.60
N THR A 43 -43.83 -36.81 -1.41
CA THR A 43 -44.59 -37.55 -0.37
C THR A 43 -43.92 -37.54 1.01
N GLU A 44 -42.66 -37.16 1.08
CA GLU A 44 -41.87 -37.17 2.32
C GLU A 44 -42.08 -35.90 3.17
N SER A 45 -41.67 -36.00 4.44
CA SER A 45 -41.77 -34.90 5.40
C SER A 45 -40.86 -33.70 5.05
N GLU A 46 -41.16 -32.53 5.63
CA GLU A 46 -40.28 -31.37 5.50
C GLU A 46 -38.89 -31.63 6.11
N GLU A 47 -38.82 -32.37 7.22
CA GLU A 47 -37.57 -32.74 7.89
C GLU A 47 -36.68 -33.66 7.03
N PHE A 48 -37.30 -34.56 6.25
CA PHE A 48 -36.57 -35.38 5.28
C PHE A 48 -35.85 -34.49 4.24
N HIS A 49 -36.57 -33.51 3.70
CA HIS A 49 -36.04 -32.56 2.72
C HIS A 49 -34.95 -31.64 3.31
N LYS A 50 -35.09 -31.22 4.58
CA LYS A 50 -34.04 -30.47 5.29
C LYS A 50 -32.72 -31.26 5.35
N ASN A 51 -32.79 -32.55 5.66
CA ASN A 51 -31.61 -33.41 5.70
C ASN A 51 -30.92 -33.54 4.32
N LEU A 52 -31.67 -33.54 3.23
CA LEU A 52 -31.09 -33.53 1.88
C LEU A 52 -30.33 -32.24 1.58
N VAL A 53 -30.88 -31.08 1.98
CA VAL A 53 -30.19 -29.78 1.84
C VAL A 53 -28.91 -29.74 2.68
N ILE A 54 -28.97 -30.26 3.92
CA ILE A 54 -27.79 -30.38 4.81
C ILE A 54 -26.70 -31.22 4.14
N ASP A 55 -27.06 -32.40 3.64
CA ASP A 55 -26.14 -33.33 3.00
C ASP A 55 -25.47 -32.72 1.76
N PHE A 56 -26.26 -32.04 0.93
CA PHE A 56 -25.77 -31.35 -0.25
C PHE A 56 -24.75 -30.27 0.10
N LEU A 57 -25.09 -29.36 1.03
CA LEU A 57 -24.19 -28.27 1.42
C LEU A 57 -22.91 -28.82 2.06
N LYS A 58 -23.02 -29.80 2.96
CA LYS A 58 -21.85 -30.42 3.63
C LYS A 58 -20.89 -31.06 2.65
N LYS A 59 -21.38 -31.96 1.79
CA LYS A 59 -20.54 -32.73 0.85
C LYS A 59 -19.91 -31.87 -0.25
N THR A 60 -20.51 -30.72 -0.53
CA THR A 60 -20.05 -29.85 -1.60
C THR A 60 -19.07 -28.79 -1.12
N TYR A 61 -19.30 -28.19 0.06
CA TYR A 61 -18.56 -26.98 0.45
C TYR A 61 -18.11 -26.91 1.90
N TYR A 62 -18.97 -27.32 2.84
CA TYR A 62 -18.84 -26.86 4.23
C TYR A 62 -18.11 -27.85 5.16
N ASP A 63 -18.08 -29.14 4.84
CA ASP A 63 -17.34 -30.13 5.63
C ASP A 63 -15.83 -30.10 5.29
N PRO A 64 -14.92 -30.19 6.28
CA PRO A 64 -15.11 -30.25 7.74
C PRO A 64 -15.04 -28.88 8.44
N ASN A 65 -14.97 -27.78 7.69
CA ASN A 65 -14.58 -26.47 8.21
C ASN A 65 -15.73 -25.70 8.87
N HIS A 66 -16.98 -26.00 8.53
CA HIS A 66 -18.16 -25.30 9.00
C HIS A 66 -19.24 -26.27 9.47
N PHE A 67 -19.80 -26.00 10.65
CA PHE A 67 -20.88 -26.80 11.20
C PHE A 67 -22.22 -26.37 10.61
N ILE A 68 -23.00 -27.35 10.13
CA ILE A 68 -24.35 -27.15 9.61
C ILE A 68 -25.32 -28.07 10.37
N ASN A 69 -26.29 -27.48 11.06
CA ASN A 69 -27.37 -28.19 11.74
C ASN A 69 -28.52 -27.26 12.13
N THR A 70 -29.59 -27.81 12.71
CA THR A 70 -30.66 -27.06 13.36
C THR A 70 -30.15 -26.38 14.65
N LYS A 71 -30.72 -25.23 15.04
CA LYS A 71 -30.34 -24.50 16.27
C LYS A 71 -31.57 -24.00 17.01
N GLY A 72 -31.93 -24.69 18.10
CA GLY A 72 -33.08 -24.30 18.92
C GLY A 72 -34.38 -24.40 18.14
N ARG A 73 -35.01 -23.25 17.86
CA ARG A 73 -36.24 -23.14 17.05
C ARG A 73 -35.99 -22.62 15.63
N ASN A 74 -34.73 -22.39 15.26
CA ASN A 74 -34.37 -22.05 13.89
C ASN A 74 -34.20 -23.34 13.09
N ASP A 75 -34.74 -23.33 11.88
CA ASP A 75 -34.81 -24.50 11.00
C ASP A 75 -33.43 -25.05 10.64
N LEU A 76 -32.60 -24.26 9.97
CA LEU A 76 -31.25 -24.66 9.60
C LEU A 76 -30.29 -23.48 9.72
N VAL A 77 -29.08 -23.71 10.23
CA VAL A 77 -28.04 -22.67 10.29
C VAL A 77 -26.69 -23.18 9.82
N ILE A 78 -25.94 -22.28 9.18
CA ILE A 78 -24.52 -22.47 8.89
C ILE A 78 -23.72 -21.64 9.90
N HIS A 79 -22.81 -22.28 10.62
CA HIS A 79 -21.96 -21.63 11.60
C HIS A 79 -20.65 -21.09 10.98
N ASN A 80 -20.14 -19.99 11.53
CA ASN A 80 -18.87 -19.39 11.11
C ASN A 80 -17.63 -20.25 11.43
N GLY A 81 -17.79 -21.37 12.13
CA GLY A 81 -16.73 -22.35 12.35
C GLY A 81 -17.25 -23.77 12.46
N ASN A 82 -16.36 -24.71 12.76
CA ASN A 82 -16.62 -26.16 12.72
C ASN A 82 -17.37 -26.73 13.94
N THR A 83 -17.91 -25.89 14.84
CA THR A 83 -18.67 -26.35 16.01
C THR A 83 -19.97 -25.58 16.21
N ALA A 84 -20.94 -26.21 16.88
CA ALA A 84 -22.21 -25.58 17.27
C ALA A 84 -22.06 -24.39 18.24
N LYS A 85 -20.87 -24.19 18.84
CA LYS A 85 -20.58 -23.04 19.72
C LYS A 85 -20.21 -21.79 18.94
N SER A 86 -19.77 -21.95 17.68
CA SER A 86 -19.47 -20.81 16.82
C SER A 86 -20.73 -20.01 16.53
N SER A 87 -20.58 -18.71 16.25
CA SER A 87 -21.69 -17.85 15.85
C SER A 87 -22.37 -18.34 14.58
N VAL A 88 -23.64 -17.98 14.42
CA VAL A 88 -24.41 -18.27 13.21
C VAL A 88 -24.05 -17.25 12.14
N GLY A 89 -23.66 -17.74 10.97
CA GLY A 89 -23.35 -16.95 9.78
C GLY A 89 -24.50 -16.90 8.77
N VAL A 90 -25.23 -18.01 8.57
CA VAL A 90 -26.38 -18.08 7.65
C VAL A 90 -27.58 -18.70 8.34
N ILE A 91 -28.76 -18.14 8.13
CA ILE A 91 -30.04 -18.70 8.56
C ILE A 91 -30.77 -19.23 7.34
N ILE A 92 -31.22 -20.48 7.37
CA ILE A 92 -31.94 -21.14 6.27
C ILE A 92 -33.30 -21.61 6.79
N GLU A 93 -34.36 -21.18 6.12
CA GLU A 93 -35.73 -21.65 6.29
C GLU A 93 -36.08 -22.56 5.10
N ALA A 94 -36.38 -23.82 5.38
CA ALA A 94 -36.52 -24.84 4.36
C ALA A 94 -37.91 -25.48 4.41
N LYS A 95 -38.69 -25.27 3.34
CA LYS A 95 -40.03 -25.85 3.17
C LYS A 95 -39.98 -27.10 2.29
N LYS A 96 -41.02 -27.92 2.37
CA LYS A 96 -41.19 -29.03 1.41
C LYS A 96 -41.56 -28.49 0.01
N PRO A 97 -41.16 -29.16 -1.09
CA PRO A 97 -41.42 -28.69 -2.46
C PRO A 97 -42.90 -28.39 -2.77
N THR A 98 -43.82 -29.16 -2.17
CA THR A 98 -45.28 -29.02 -2.39
C THR A 98 -45.93 -27.89 -1.58
N ASN A 99 -45.23 -27.24 -0.64
CA ASN A 99 -45.79 -26.22 0.26
C ASN A 99 -45.84 -24.83 -0.38
N LYS A 100 -46.70 -24.66 -1.39
CA LYS A 100 -46.86 -23.39 -2.13
C LYS A 100 -47.53 -22.27 -1.32
N THR A 101 -48.24 -22.61 -0.25
CA THR A 101 -49.02 -21.61 0.54
C THR A 101 -48.13 -20.83 1.49
N GLU A 102 -47.14 -21.48 2.11
CA GLU A 102 -46.23 -20.88 3.08
C GLU A 102 -44.93 -20.37 2.46
N MET A 103 -44.56 -20.88 1.29
CA MET A 103 -43.35 -20.49 0.55
C MET A 103 -43.53 -19.13 -0.13
N ILE A 104 -42.43 -18.39 -0.23
CA ILE A 104 -42.37 -17.13 -0.98
C ILE A 104 -42.31 -17.34 -2.49
N THR A 105 -42.68 -16.30 -3.24
CA THR A 105 -42.60 -16.28 -4.70
C THR A 105 -42.03 -14.94 -5.18
N THR A 106 -41.55 -14.88 -6.42
CA THR A 106 -41.05 -13.64 -7.06
C THR A 106 -42.08 -12.51 -7.15
N LYS A 107 -43.38 -12.82 -6.94
CA LYS A 107 -44.48 -11.85 -6.90
C LYS A 107 -45.01 -11.57 -5.49
N LYS A 108 -44.68 -12.40 -4.51
CA LYS A 108 -45.21 -12.33 -3.14
C LYS A 108 -44.16 -12.80 -2.13
N LEU A 109 -43.45 -11.84 -1.53
CA LEU A 109 -42.49 -12.08 -0.44
C LEU A 109 -43.15 -12.24 0.93
N ASN A 110 -44.30 -11.59 1.16
CA ASN A 110 -44.99 -11.67 2.44
C ASN A 110 -45.74 -13.01 2.57
N ALA A 111 -44.98 -14.05 2.90
CA ALA A 111 -45.44 -15.39 3.21
C ALA A 111 -44.77 -15.87 4.49
N LYS A 112 -45.28 -16.97 5.05
CA LYS A 112 -44.85 -17.49 6.35
C LYS A 112 -43.34 -17.76 6.41
N ALA A 113 -42.75 -18.34 5.36
CA ALA A 113 -41.31 -18.60 5.31
C ALA A 113 -40.45 -17.32 5.49
N PHE A 114 -40.87 -16.19 4.94
CA PHE A 114 -40.15 -14.92 5.11
C PHE A 114 -40.41 -14.30 6.49
N GLN A 115 -41.63 -14.42 7.01
CA GLN A 115 -41.97 -14.00 8.37
C GLN A 115 -41.15 -14.78 9.42
N GLU A 116 -40.91 -16.08 9.17
CA GLU A 116 -40.03 -16.95 9.95
C GLU A 116 -38.58 -16.48 9.91
N LEU A 117 -38.04 -16.16 8.72
CA LEU A 117 -36.70 -15.59 8.59
C LEU A 117 -36.53 -14.27 9.37
N VAL A 118 -37.51 -13.36 9.30
CA VAL A 118 -37.51 -12.11 10.08
C VAL A 118 -37.45 -12.39 11.58
N LEU A 119 -38.25 -13.35 12.07
CA LEU A 119 -38.24 -13.73 13.48
C LEU A 119 -36.89 -14.30 13.91
N TYR A 120 -36.33 -15.24 13.14
CA TYR A 120 -35.05 -15.88 13.46
C TYR A 120 -33.90 -14.87 13.45
N TYR A 121 -33.92 -13.95 12.50
CA TYR A 121 -32.95 -12.87 12.42
C TYR A 121 -33.01 -11.95 13.64
N LEU A 122 -34.20 -11.49 14.02
CA LEU A 122 -34.37 -10.62 15.19
C LEU A 122 -33.93 -11.32 16.49
N ARG A 123 -34.16 -12.63 16.62
CA ARG A 123 -33.64 -13.42 17.75
C ARG A 123 -32.11 -13.45 17.78
N GLU A 124 -31.46 -13.75 16.66
CA GLU A 124 -29.99 -13.74 16.60
C GLU A 124 -29.43 -12.34 16.88
N ARG A 125 -29.97 -11.31 16.22
CA ARG A 125 -29.46 -9.94 16.27
C ARG A 125 -29.75 -9.23 17.60
N ILE A 126 -30.98 -9.31 18.10
CA ILE A 126 -31.44 -8.55 19.28
C ILE A 126 -31.30 -9.38 20.56
N THR A 127 -31.80 -10.63 20.56
CA THR A 127 -31.80 -11.48 21.77
C THR A 127 -30.42 -12.07 22.04
N HIS A 128 -29.76 -12.63 21.04
CA HIS A 128 -28.44 -13.25 21.18
C HIS A 128 -27.27 -12.29 20.94
N LYS A 129 -27.54 -11.04 20.51
CA LYS A 129 -26.53 -10.02 20.20
C LYS A 129 -25.48 -10.50 19.18
N ASN A 130 -25.89 -11.37 18.27
CA ASN A 130 -25.03 -11.89 17.21
C ASN A 130 -24.86 -10.80 16.13
N LEU A 131 -23.63 -10.33 15.95
CA LEU A 131 -23.29 -9.35 14.93
C LEU A 131 -22.79 -9.97 13.62
N GLU A 132 -22.73 -11.30 13.53
CA GLU A 132 -21.98 -12.03 12.51
C GLU A 132 -22.86 -12.79 11.51
N VAL A 133 -24.18 -12.59 11.54
CA VAL A 133 -25.10 -13.10 10.50
C VAL A 133 -24.82 -12.35 9.18
N LYS A 134 -24.63 -13.09 8.09
CA LYS A 134 -24.23 -12.57 6.77
C LYS A 134 -25.34 -12.67 5.73
N HIS A 135 -26.05 -13.81 5.69
CA HIS A 135 -27.14 -14.05 4.75
C HIS A 135 -28.31 -14.80 5.41
N LEU A 136 -29.48 -14.67 4.80
CA LEU A 136 -30.67 -15.44 5.10
C LEU A 136 -31.18 -16.11 3.83
N VAL A 137 -31.65 -17.34 3.93
CA VAL A 137 -32.09 -18.14 2.79
C VAL A 137 -33.46 -18.73 3.05
N ALA A 138 -34.38 -18.61 2.11
CA ALA A 138 -35.61 -19.40 2.08
C ALA A 138 -35.58 -20.33 0.87
N THR A 139 -35.85 -21.62 1.06
CA THR A 139 -35.84 -22.61 -0.02
C THR A 139 -36.93 -23.66 0.13
N ASN A 140 -37.43 -24.18 -0.98
CA ASN A 140 -38.25 -25.39 -1.03
C ASN A 140 -37.54 -26.56 -1.76
N ILE A 141 -36.19 -26.56 -1.71
CA ILE A 141 -35.25 -27.33 -2.54
C ILE A 141 -35.16 -26.83 -3.98
N ASN A 142 -36.28 -26.64 -4.65
CA ASN A 142 -36.28 -26.24 -6.06
C ASN A 142 -35.97 -24.75 -6.22
N GLU A 143 -36.74 -23.91 -5.53
CA GLU A 143 -36.62 -22.46 -5.54
C GLU A 143 -35.80 -21.99 -4.34
N TRP A 144 -34.89 -21.06 -4.58
CA TRP A 144 -34.01 -20.49 -3.57
C TRP A 144 -34.09 -18.97 -3.60
N PHE A 145 -34.22 -18.38 -2.42
CA PHE A 145 -34.27 -16.94 -2.20
C PHE A 145 -33.21 -16.57 -1.17
N ILE A 146 -32.26 -15.72 -1.55
CA ILE A 146 -31.14 -15.31 -0.69
C ILE A 146 -31.24 -13.81 -0.40
N PHE A 147 -31.04 -13.43 0.85
CA PHE A 147 -31.11 -12.06 1.33
C PHE A 147 -29.84 -11.68 2.09
N ASP A 148 -29.29 -10.50 1.81
CA ASP A 148 -28.15 -9.95 2.56
C ASP A 148 -28.60 -9.51 3.96
N ALA A 149 -27.86 -9.90 5.00
CA ALA A 149 -28.19 -9.51 6.38
C ALA A 149 -28.13 -7.99 6.62
N THR A 150 -27.37 -7.23 5.83
CA THR A 150 -27.32 -5.76 5.90
C THR A 150 -28.66 -5.12 5.56
N LEU A 151 -29.41 -5.70 4.61
CA LEU A 151 -30.77 -5.32 4.30
C LEU A 151 -31.68 -5.54 5.52
N PHE A 152 -31.53 -6.69 6.18
CA PHE A 152 -32.30 -7.01 7.37
C PHE A 152 -31.97 -6.08 8.55
N ASP A 153 -30.70 -5.71 8.69
CA ASP A 153 -30.26 -4.73 9.69
C ASP A 153 -30.93 -3.38 9.47
N ARG A 154 -30.88 -2.86 8.22
CA ARG A 154 -31.45 -1.56 7.85
C ARG A 154 -32.98 -1.52 8.00
N LEU A 155 -33.67 -2.54 7.48
CA LEU A 155 -35.14 -2.53 7.41
C LEU A 155 -35.80 -2.99 8.71
N PHE A 156 -35.25 -4.00 9.39
CA PHE A 156 -35.88 -4.59 10.57
C PHE A 156 -35.17 -4.21 11.88
N ALA A 157 -33.85 -4.42 12.01
CA ALA A 157 -33.16 -4.21 13.30
C ALA A 157 -32.97 -2.73 13.69
N GLN A 158 -32.87 -1.82 12.73
CA GLN A 158 -32.79 -0.37 12.98
C GLN A 158 -34.17 0.27 13.19
N ASN A 159 -35.26 -0.43 12.84
CA ASN A 159 -36.61 0.07 13.02
C ASN A 159 -37.02 -0.01 14.50
N LYS A 160 -37.00 1.14 15.18
CA LYS A 160 -37.31 1.23 16.62
C LYS A 160 -38.70 0.70 16.98
N ASN A 161 -39.69 0.85 16.10
CA ASN A 161 -41.05 0.40 16.37
C ASN A 161 -41.15 -1.13 16.31
N LEU A 162 -40.63 -1.74 15.24
CA LEU A 162 -40.62 -3.19 15.09
C LEU A 162 -39.82 -3.87 16.22
N VAL A 163 -38.62 -3.34 16.52
CA VAL A 163 -37.78 -3.90 17.60
C VAL A 163 -38.47 -3.81 18.96
N LYS A 164 -39.21 -2.72 19.22
CA LYS A 164 -40.01 -2.59 20.44
C LYS A 164 -41.11 -3.67 20.49
N GLN A 165 -41.89 -3.83 19.43
CA GLN A 165 -42.94 -4.87 19.34
C GLN A 165 -42.36 -6.28 19.51
N PHE A 166 -41.23 -6.57 18.86
CA PHE A 166 -40.50 -7.84 19.02
C PHE A 166 -40.02 -8.06 20.46
N THR A 167 -39.47 -7.03 21.12
CA THR A 167 -38.98 -7.12 22.51
C THR A 167 -40.13 -7.27 23.52
N GLU A 168 -41.31 -6.73 23.21
CA GLU A 168 -42.53 -6.95 23.99
C GLU A 168 -43.08 -8.36 23.77
N PHE A 169 -43.05 -8.86 22.54
CA PHE A 169 -43.42 -10.23 22.18
C PHE A 169 -42.54 -11.27 22.89
N GLU A 170 -41.21 -11.21 22.73
CA GLU A 170 -40.27 -12.13 23.39
C GLU A 170 -40.28 -11.99 24.92
N GLY A 171 -40.63 -10.81 25.43
CA GLY A 171 -40.82 -10.55 26.86
C GLY A 171 -42.17 -11.02 27.42
N GLY A 172 -43.05 -11.59 26.60
CA GLY A 172 -44.38 -12.06 27.02
C GLY A 172 -45.36 -10.96 27.42
N ARG A 173 -45.17 -9.73 26.92
CA ARG A 173 -45.96 -8.54 27.28
C ARG A 173 -47.11 -8.23 26.31
N LEU A 174 -47.20 -8.94 25.19
CA LEU A 174 -48.26 -8.80 24.20
C LEU A 174 -49.39 -9.82 24.45
N ALA A 175 -50.50 -9.67 23.70
CA ALA A 175 -51.72 -10.45 23.85
C ALA A 175 -51.55 -11.97 23.65
N ASP A 176 -50.50 -12.41 22.94
CA ASP A 176 -50.13 -13.81 22.77
C ASP A 176 -48.59 -13.94 22.63
N THR A 177 -48.05 -15.08 23.05
CA THR A 177 -46.61 -15.44 22.99
C THR A 177 -46.30 -16.48 21.92
N LYS A 178 -47.31 -16.99 21.22
CA LYS A 178 -47.15 -17.93 20.11
C LYS A 178 -46.54 -17.23 18.89
N THR A 179 -45.71 -17.96 18.16
CA THR A 179 -45.07 -17.45 16.93
C THR A 179 -46.08 -17.06 15.84
N ASP A 180 -47.23 -17.72 15.77
CA ASP A 180 -48.32 -17.36 14.84
C ASP A 180 -48.85 -15.93 15.07
N PHE A 181 -48.84 -15.46 16.32
CA PHE A 181 -49.17 -14.07 16.64
C PHE A 181 -48.13 -13.10 16.07
N PHE A 182 -46.84 -13.39 16.25
CA PHE A 182 -45.77 -12.59 15.67
C PHE A 182 -45.89 -12.52 14.14
N TYR A 183 -46.12 -13.66 13.48
CA TYR A 183 -46.25 -13.73 12.03
C TYR A 183 -47.39 -12.86 11.51
N LYS A 184 -48.61 -13.01 12.06
CA LYS A 184 -49.82 -12.35 11.54
C LYS A 184 -50.02 -10.91 12.02
N GLN A 185 -49.60 -10.59 13.24
CA GLN A 185 -49.91 -9.29 13.87
C GLN A 185 -48.74 -8.31 13.89
N ILE A 186 -47.51 -8.79 13.66
CA ILE A 186 -46.29 -7.96 13.73
C ILE A 186 -45.56 -7.99 12.39
N ALA A 187 -45.12 -9.17 11.95
CA ALA A 187 -44.31 -9.29 10.74
C ALA A 187 -45.12 -9.00 9.47
N GLU A 188 -46.29 -9.61 9.30
CA GLU A 188 -47.12 -9.48 8.10
C GLU A 188 -47.49 -8.02 7.78
N PRO A 189 -48.03 -7.21 8.72
CA PRO A 189 -48.31 -5.80 8.43
C PRO A 189 -47.05 -4.99 8.11
N PHE A 190 -45.96 -5.24 8.84
CA PHE A 190 -44.71 -4.51 8.65
C PHE A 190 -44.09 -4.79 7.28
N ILE A 191 -44.05 -6.05 6.86
CA ILE A 191 -43.51 -6.45 5.54
C ILE A 191 -44.34 -5.85 4.41
N ALA A 192 -45.66 -5.75 4.58
CA ALA A 192 -46.55 -5.16 3.57
C ALA A 192 -46.19 -3.69 3.26
N ASP A 193 -45.76 -2.94 4.27
CA ASP A 193 -45.40 -1.52 4.12
C ASP A 193 -44.06 -1.30 3.39
N ILE A 194 -43.13 -2.26 3.47
CA ILE A 194 -41.76 -2.12 2.95
C ILE A 194 -41.43 -3.07 1.79
N ALA A 195 -42.40 -3.84 1.29
CA ALA A 195 -42.15 -4.93 0.35
C ALA A 195 -41.36 -4.53 -0.90
N ILE A 196 -41.53 -3.28 -1.38
CA ILE A 196 -40.87 -2.75 -2.58
C ILE A 196 -39.38 -2.42 -2.32
N GLU A 197 -38.99 -2.25 -1.05
CA GLU A 197 -37.60 -1.99 -0.64
C GLU A 197 -36.77 -3.25 -0.46
N ILE A 198 -37.40 -4.43 -0.45
CA ILE A 198 -36.74 -5.72 -0.20
C ILE A 198 -36.13 -6.24 -1.50
N GLU A 199 -34.80 -6.23 -1.55
CA GLU A 199 -34.01 -6.83 -2.60
C GLU A 199 -33.63 -8.27 -2.25
N PHE A 200 -33.67 -9.18 -3.22
CA PHE A 200 -33.34 -10.59 -3.01
C PHE A 200 -32.78 -11.26 -4.25
N THR A 201 -31.97 -12.30 -4.06
CA THR A 201 -31.49 -13.16 -5.14
C THR A 201 -32.41 -14.35 -5.30
N TYR A 202 -32.81 -14.66 -6.54
CA TYR A 202 -33.68 -15.80 -6.85
C TYR A 202 -33.07 -16.71 -7.92
N PHE A 203 -33.24 -18.02 -7.74
CA PHE A 203 -33.02 -19.01 -8.79
C PHE A 203 -33.85 -20.28 -8.53
N ASN A 204 -34.10 -21.04 -9.61
CA ASN A 204 -34.68 -22.37 -9.54
C ASN A 204 -33.66 -23.41 -10.02
N ILE A 205 -33.34 -24.38 -9.17
CA ILE A 205 -32.37 -25.45 -9.49
C ILE A 205 -32.85 -26.31 -10.68
N GLN A 206 -34.16 -26.41 -10.91
CA GLN A 206 -34.72 -27.18 -12.02
C GLN A 206 -34.34 -26.60 -13.39
N ASP A 207 -34.06 -25.29 -13.48
CA ASP A 207 -33.65 -24.64 -14.72
C ASP A 207 -32.27 -25.14 -15.20
N TYR A 208 -31.49 -25.75 -14.31
CA TYR A 208 -30.15 -26.28 -14.57
C TYR A 208 -30.13 -27.79 -14.87
N GLN A 209 -31.28 -28.45 -15.03
CA GLN A 209 -31.32 -29.91 -15.30
C GLN A 209 -30.55 -30.32 -16.56
N LYS A 210 -30.63 -29.51 -17.63
CA LYS A 210 -29.93 -29.78 -18.89
C LYS A 210 -28.40 -29.77 -18.73
N PRO A 211 -27.76 -28.69 -18.24
CA PRO A 211 -26.31 -28.68 -18.03
C PRO A 211 -25.84 -29.71 -16.98
N LEU A 212 -26.69 -30.06 -16.00
CA LEU A 212 -26.35 -31.09 -15.01
C LEU A 212 -26.23 -32.50 -15.62
N ARG A 213 -27.06 -32.84 -16.62
CA ARG A 213 -27.23 -34.22 -17.12
C ARG A 213 -26.67 -34.46 -18.52
N ASN A 214 -26.08 -33.46 -19.16
CA ASN A 214 -25.44 -33.62 -20.46
C ASN A 214 -23.91 -33.79 -20.33
N ALA A 215 -23.28 -34.20 -21.44
CA ALA A 215 -21.83 -34.36 -21.54
C ALA A 215 -21.14 -33.16 -22.22
N ASP A 216 -21.88 -32.07 -22.47
CA ASP A 216 -21.34 -30.89 -23.16
C ASP A 216 -20.63 -29.99 -22.15
N LYS A 217 -19.30 -29.98 -22.20
CA LYS A 217 -18.46 -29.18 -21.31
C LYS A 217 -18.72 -27.68 -21.39
N ALA A 218 -19.25 -27.17 -22.51
CA ALA A 218 -19.55 -25.75 -22.67
C ALA A 218 -20.81 -25.36 -21.88
N ASP A 219 -21.81 -26.25 -21.81
CA ASP A 219 -23.05 -26.02 -21.05
C ASP A 219 -22.77 -25.92 -19.54
N ASP A 220 -21.70 -26.54 -19.04
CA ASP A 220 -21.30 -26.47 -17.62
C ASP A 220 -20.95 -25.05 -17.16
N ASN A 221 -20.55 -24.14 -18.05
CA ASN A 221 -20.26 -22.74 -17.68
C ASN A 221 -21.49 -22.03 -17.09
N SER A 222 -22.70 -22.45 -17.47
CA SER A 222 -23.95 -21.93 -16.89
C SER A 222 -24.11 -22.25 -15.39
N LEU A 223 -23.37 -23.24 -14.87
CA LEU A 223 -23.39 -23.63 -13.46
C LEU A 223 -22.47 -22.78 -12.58
N ILE A 224 -21.55 -21.99 -13.16
CA ILE A 224 -20.52 -21.25 -12.40
C ILE A 224 -21.15 -20.30 -11.38
N ALA A 225 -22.12 -19.47 -11.81
CA ALA A 225 -22.78 -18.52 -10.93
C ALA A 225 -23.53 -19.23 -9.79
N LEU A 226 -24.23 -20.32 -10.10
CA LEU A 226 -24.94 -21.12 -9.09
C LEU A 226 -23.98 -21.78 -8.10
N PHE A 227 -22.89 -22.39 -8.60
CA PHE A 227 -21.84 -22.99 -7.81
C PHE A 227 -21.25 -21.98 -6.82
N LYS A 228 -20.89 -20.79 -7.30
CA LYS A 228 -20.29 -19.72 -6.47
C LYS A 228 -21.26 -19.12 -5.45
N LEU A 229 -22.53 -19.03 -5.79
CA LEU A 229 -23.54 -18.43 -4.92
C LEU A 229 -23.73 -19.23 -3.61
N LEU A 230 -23.45 -20.53 -3.63
CA LEU A 230 -23.67 -21.40 -2.47
C LEU A 230 -22.40 -21.66 -1.65
N THR A 231 -21.26 -21.09 -2.03
CA THR A 231 -19.97 -21.32 -1.36
C THR A 231 -19.84 -20.50 -0.06
N PRO A 232 -18.90 -20.87 0.83
CA PRO A 232 -18.57 -20.11 2.02
C PRO A 232 -18.08 -18.68 1.72
N GLU A 233 -17.34 -18.49 0.62
CA GLU A 233 -16.84 -17.18 0.17
C GLU A 233 -17.98 -16.18 -0.05
N HIS A 234 -19.09 -16.63 -0.66
CA HIS A 234 -20.28 -15.79 -0.81
C HIS A 234 -21.14 -15.78 0.45
N LEU A 235 -21.66 -16.94 0.88
CA LEU A 235 -22.68 -17.01 1.92
C LEU A 235 -22.18 -16.59 3.31
N LEU A 236 -20.93 -16.87 3.65
CA LEU A 236 -20.30 -16.45 4.91
C LEU A 236 -19.44 -15.19 4.75
N LYS A 237 -19.42 -14.57 3.55
CA LYS A 237 -18.57 -13.43 3.20
C LYS A 237 -17.11 -13.67 3.58
N LEU A 238 -16.61 -14.89 3.37
CA LEU A 238 -15.20 -15.22 3.61
C LEU A 238 -14.33 -14.57 2.53
N PRO A 239 -13.09 -14.16 2.87
CA PRO A 239 -12.15 -13.73 1.86
C PRO A 239 -11.86 -14.89 0.91
N PHE A 240 -11.97 -14.62 -0.39
CA PHE A 240 -11.61 -15.56 -1.45
C PHE A 240 -10.22 -15.22 -1.99
N THR A 241 -9.55 -16.20 -2.58
CA THR A 241 -8.29 -15.99 -3.31
C THR A 241 -8.56 -15.24 -4.60
N ASN A 242 -8.90 -13.97 -4.49
CA ASN A 242 -8.69 -12.98 -5.52
C ASN A 242 -7.96 -11.77 -4.93
N ASP A 243 -7.01 -12.05 -4.02
CA ASP A 243 -5.88 -11.16 -3.91
C ASP A 243 -5.09 -11.34 -5.22
N SER A 244 -5.52 -10.62 -6.25
CA SER A 244 -4.75 -10.34 -7.45
C SER A 244 -3.33 -9.82 -7.10
N ASN A 245 -3.12 -9.44 -5.83
CA ASN A 245 -1.89 -8.98 -5.22
C ASN A 245 -1.22 -9.99 -4.26
N SER A 246 -1.60 -11.26 -4.24
CA SER A 246 -0.90 -12.30 -3.47
C SER A 246 0.22 -12.94 -4.28
N LEU A 247 1.44 -12.91 -3.74
CA LEU A 247 2.60 -13.51 -4.40
C LEU A 247 2.47 -15.05 -4.46
N ASP A 248 2.46 -15.63 -5.66
CA ASP A 248 2.71 -17.06 -5.81
C ASP A 248 4.19 -17.36 -5.47
N LYS A 249 4.40 -17.85 -4.25
CA LYS A 249 5.75 -18.16 -3.73
C LYS A 249 6.46 -19.22 -4.57
N ARG A 250 5.74 -20.16 -5.18
CA ARG A 250 6.34 -21.21 -6.01
C ARG A 250 6.84 -20.62 -7.31
N PHE A 251 5.97 -19.88 -8.03
CA PHE A 251 6.34 -19.15 -9.24
C PHE A 251 7.54 -18.24 -8.99
N TYR A 252 7.49 -17.43 -7.93
CA TYR A 252 8.56 -16.51 -7.57
C TYR A 252 9.90 -17.23 -7.33
N SER A 253 9.91 -18.25 -6.48
CA SER A 253 11.15 -18.97 -6.14
C SER A 253 11.77 -19.68 -7.34
N GLU A 254 10.95 -20.26 -8.22
CA GLU A 254 11.43 -20.98 -9.40
C GLU A 254 11.92 -20.02 -10.49
N LEU A 255 11.26 -18.88 -10.68
CA LEU A 255 11.72 -17.83 -11.60
C LEU A 255 13.08 -17.27 -11.16
N LEU A 256 13.29 -16.99 -9.87
CA LEU A 256 14.59 -16.55 -9.35
C LEU A 256 15.70 -17.56 -9.66
N HIS A 257 15.41 -18.86 -9.48
CA HIS A 257 16.36 -19.92 -9.78
C HIS A 257 16.77 -19.96 -11.26
N ILE A 258 15.81 -19.83 -12.18
CA ILE A 258 16.08 -19.80 -13.63
C ILE A 258 16.92 -18.57 -14.01
N ILE A 259 16.66 -17.42 -13.37
CA ILE A 259 17.45 -16.20 -13.58
C ILE A 259 18.87 -16.37 -13.01
N GLY A 260 19.05 -17.09 -11.90
CA GLY A 260 20.33 -17.27 -11.20
C GLY A 260 20.45 -16.46 -9.89
N LEU A 261 19.31 -16.17 -9.26
CA LEU A 261 19.17 -15.37 -8.05
C LEU A 261 18.61 -16.20 -6.89
N THR A 262 18.84 -15.73 -5.66
CA THR A 262 18.28 -16.33 -4.44
C THR A 262 17.82 -15.25 -3.45
N GLU A 263 16.79 -15.58 -2.66
CA GLU A 263 16.30 -14.75 -1.56
C GLU A 263 17.00 -15.17 -0.25
N THR A 264 17.84 -14.29 0.31
CA THR A 264 18.46 -14.47 1.63
C THR A 264 17.77 -13.60 2.67
N LYS A 265 17.88 -13.97 3.95
CA LYS A 265 17.29 -13.22 5.07
C LYS A 265 18.40 -12.62 5.93
N GLU A 266 18.44 -11.29 6.01
CA GLU A 266 19.34 -10.53 6.89
C GLU A 266 18.50 -9.76 7.93
N GLY A 267 18.41 -10.31 9.15
CA GLY A 267 17.53 -9.78 10.20
C GLY A 267 16.03 -9.89 9.81
N ASN A 268 15.33 -8.75 9.75
CA ASN A 268 13.94 -8.68 9.26
C ASN A 268 13.84 -8.36 7.76
N LYS A 269 14.96 -8.09 7.08
CA LYS A 269 14.98 -7.79 5.65
C LYS A 269 15.26 -9.07 4.86
N LYS A 270 14.49 -9.31 3.81
CA LYS A 270 14.85 -10.26 2.77
C LYS A 270 15.68 -9.52 1.74
N LEU A 271 16.64 -10.16 1.09
CA LEU A 271 17.53 -9.58 0.09
C LEU A 271 17.63 -10.52 -1.12
N ILE A 272 17.65 -9.95 -2.31
CA ILE A 272 17.86 -10.72 -3.55
C ILE A 272 19.33 -10.58 -3.92
N GLU A 273 20.00 -11.72 -3.94
CA GLU A 273 21.45 -11.80 -4.12
C GLU A 273 21.79 -12.81 -5.21
N ARG A 274 22.98 -12.63 -5.80
CA ARG A 274 23.60 -13.63 -6.67
C ARG A 274 23.80 -14.92 -5.86
N ASN A 275 23.58 -16.08 -6.48
CA ASN A 275 23.84 -17.37 -5.84
C ASN A 275 25.25 -17.45 -5.24
N LYS A 276 25.39 -18.20 -4.13
CA LYS A 276 26.67 -18.35 -3.43
C LYS A 276 27.68 -19.10 -4.31
N SER A 277 28.96 -18.87 -4.04
CA SER A 277 30.04 -19.62 -4.73
C SER A 277 29.86 -21.12 -4.50
N GLY A 278 29.68 -21.90 -5.58
CA GLY A 278 29.36 -23.34 -5.55
C GLY A 278 27.92 -23.68 -5.99
N GLU A 279 26.99 -22.72 -5.89
CA GLU A 279 25.58 -22.86 -6.30
C GLU A 279 25.27 -22.04 -7.59
N ARG A 280 26.31 -21.48 -8.20
CA ARG A 280 26.20 -20.73 -9.46
C ARG A 280 26.19 -21.68 -10.63
N HIS A 281 25.13 -21.61 -11.42
CA HIS A 281 24.98 -22.41 -12.63
C HIS A 281 25.16 -21.52 -13.85
N SER A 282 26.24 -21.76 -14.61
CA SER A 282 26.59 -20.91 -15.76
C SER A 282 25.64 -21.00 -16.96
N GLY A 283 24.58 -21.82 -16.89
CA GLY A 283 23.46 -21.77 -17.84
C GLY A 283 22.37 -20.76 -17.45
N THR A 284 22.32 -20.31 -16.18
CA THR A 284 21.35 -19.30 -15.75
C THR A 284 21.58 -17.96 -16.46
N ILE A 285 20.50 -17.22 -16.71
CA ILE A 285 20.52 -16.00 -17.54
C ILE A 285 21.52 -14.97 -16.99
N LEU A 286 21.51 -14.76 -15.67
CA LEU A 286 22.40 -13.81 -15.01
C LEU A 286 23.87 -14.24 -15.10
N GLU A 287 24.17 -15.51 -14.83
CA GLU A 287 25.56 -15.99 -14.83
C GLU A 287 26.15 -15.97 -16.24
N ASP A 288 25.38 -16.36 -17.25
CA ASP A 288 25.84 -16.29 -18.63
C ASP A 288 26.03 -14.83 -19.08
N ALA A 289 25.11 -13.92 -18.75
CA ALA A 289 25.28 -12.50 -19.00
C ALA A 289 26.57 -11.93 -18.36
N ILE A 290 26.87 -12.30 -17.11
CA ILE A 290 28.12 -11.91 -16.44
C ILE A 290 29.34 -12.44 -17.19
N ILE A 291 29.32 -13.71 -17.62
CA ILE A 291 30.42 -14.33 -18.37
C ILE A 291 30.64 -13.63 -19.71
N GLN A 292 29.57 -13.30 -20.45
CA GLN A 292 29.69 -12.60 -21.74
C GLN A 292 30.18 -11.15 -21.54
N LEU A 293 29.67 -10.43 -20.54
CA LEU A 293 30.11 -9.06 -20.24
C LEU A 293 31.59 -8.98 -19.89
N ASP A 294 32.07 -9.92 -19.07
CA ASP A 294 33.46 -9.99 -18.63
C ASP A 294 34.38 -10.43 -19.78
N SER A 295 34.02 -11.49 -20.50
CA SER A 295 34.85 -12.03 -21.60
C SER A 295 34.99 -11.08 -22.80
N LEU A 296 33.99 -10.23 -23.05
CA LEU A 296 33.99 -9.28 -24.16
C LEU A 296 34.42 -7.85 -23.74
N ASP A 297 34.85 -7.68 -22.48
CA ASP A 297 35.20 -6.39 -21.86
C ASP A 297 34.18 -5.29 -22.17
N LYS A 298 32.88 -5.58 -21.98
CA LYS A 298 31.82 -4.63 -22.35
C LYS A 298 31.67 -3.49 -21.36
N LEU A 299 32.14 -3.65 -20.12
CA LEU A 299 32.05 -2.61 -19.10
C LEU A 299 32.89 -1.37 -19.44
N SER A 300 33.98 -1.52 -20.21
CA SER A 300 34.83 -0.40 -20.64
C SER A 300 34.13 0.54 -21.63
N ARG A 301 33.01 0.12 -22.23
CA ARG A 301 32.21 0.91 -23.17
C ARG A 301 31.17 1.79 -22.49
N LEU A 302 30.90 1.58 -21.21
CA LEU A 302 29.97 2.41 -20.46
C LEU A 302 30.63 3.75 -20.15
N ASP A 303 29.93 4.85 -20.43
CA ASP A 303 30.42 6.21 -20.12
C ASP A 303 30.62 6.42 -18.60
N LYS A 304 29.80 5.76 -17.78
CA LYS A 304 29.77 5.92 -16.31
C LYS A 304 29.66 4.58 -15.56
N PRO A 305 30.68 3.71 -15.61
CA PRO A 305 30.63 2.38 -15.03
C PRO A 305 30.54 2.42 -13.49
N ASN A 306 31.01 3.50 -12.86
CA ASN A 306 30.97 3.68 -11.40
C ASN A 306 29.53 3.78 -10.84
N GLN A 307 28.53 4.08 -11.66
CA GLN A 307 27.12 4.10 -11.23
C GLN A 307 26.61 2.70 -10.86
N PHE A 308 27.20 1.65 -11.46
CA PHE A 308 26.80 0.26 -11.25
C PHE A 308 27.58 -0.42 -10.12
N GLY A 309 28.37 0.30 -9.34
CA GLY A 309 29.09 -0.27 -8.21
C GLY A 309 30.52 0.23 -8.08
N SER A 310 31.08 0.02 -6.88
CA SER A 310 32.43 0.44 -6.55
C SER A 310 33.48 -0.52 -7.07
N THR A 311 33.18 -1.83 -7.07
CA THR A 311 34.07 -2.89 -7.54
C THR A 311 33.68 -3.42 -8.92
N THR A 312 34.62 -3.99 -9.66
CA THR A 312 34.35 -4.61 -10.98
C THR A 312 33.28 -5.71 -10.88
N GLN A 313 33.30 -6.52 -9.82
CA GLN A 313 32.32 -7.59 -9.61
C GLN A 313 30.92 -7.04 -9.32
N GLU A 314 30.81 -5.94 -8.55
CA GLU A 314 29.54 -5.25 -8.35
C GLU A 314 28.99 -4.68 -9.67
N ARG A 315 29.86 -4.08 -10.49
CA ARG A 315 29.47 -3.54 -11.80
C ARG A 315 28.97 -4.61 -12.75
N LEU A 316 29.72 -5.72 -12.87
CA LEU A 316 29.32 -6.87 -13.68
C LEU A 316 27.95 -7.39 -13.24
N PHE A 317 27.77 -7.60 -11.93
CA PHE A 317 26.51 -8.09 -11.39
C PHE A 317 25.35 -7.13 -11.65
N ASN A 318 25.49 -5.84 -11.34
CA ASN A 318 24.38 -4.88 -11.46
C ASN A 318 24.00 -4.63 -12.94
N VAL A 319 24.98 -4.56 -13.86
CA VAL A 319 24.71 -4.45 -15.30
C VAL A 319 24.04 -5.73 -15.83
N ALA A 320 24.56 -6.91 -15.47
CA ALA A 320 23.96 -8.18 -15.88
C ALA A 320 22.54 -8.35 -15.31
N LEU A 321 22.30 -7.92 -14.07
CA LEU A 321 20.98 -7.96 -13.44
C LEU A 321 20.00 -7.05 -14.17
N GLU A 322 20.40 -5.82 -14.52
CA GLU A 322 19.55 -4.89 -15.27
C GLU A 322 19.16 -5.45 -16.65
N LEU A 323 20.12 -6.05 -17.37
CA LEU A 323 19.85 -6.74 -18.64
C LEU A 323 18.91 -7.94 -18.44
N SER A 324 19.20 -8.79 -17.46
CA SER A 324 18.40 -9.99 -17.16
C SER A 324 16.95 -9.63 -16.84
N ILE A 325 16.73 -8.61 -16.00
CA ILE A 325 15.39 -8.11 -15.67
C ILE A 325 14.71 -7.57 -16.94
N THR A 326 15.42 -6.79 -17.77
CA THR A 326 14.86 -6.24 -19.01
C THR A 326 14.40 -7.35 -19.97
N TRP A 327 15.18 -8.41 -20.12
CA TRP A 327 14.82 -9.55 -20.96
C TRP A 327 13.67 -10.39 -20.39
N ILE A 328 13.69 -10.69 -19.09
CA ILE A 328 12.59 -11.41 -18.43
C ILE A 328 11.28 -10.60 -18.50
N ASN A 329 11.33 -9.27 -18.33
CA ASN A 329 10.17 -8.38 -18.50
C ASN A 329 9.54 -8.55 -19.89
N ARG A 330 10.35 -8.56 -20.95
CA ARG A 330 9.88 -8.77 -22.33
C ARG A 330 9.28 -10.16 -22.53
N ILE A 331 9.90 -11.20 -21.98
CA ILE A 331 9.39 -12.58 -22.11
C ILE A 331 8.06 -12.75 -21.38
N LEU A 332 7.93 -12.23 -20.15
CA LEU A 332 6.68 -12.30 -19.39
C LEU A 332 5.56 -11.47 -20.05
N PHE A 333 5.88 -10.30 -20.58
CA PHE A 333 4.93 -9.52 -21.38
C PHE A 333 4.46 -10.32 -22.61
N LEU A 334 5.38 -10.99 -23.30
CA LEU A 334 5.05 -11.82 -24.45
C LEU A 334 4.20 -13.03 -24.08
N LYS A 335 4.40 -13.58 -22.89
CA LYS A 335 3.58 -14.69 -22.41
C LYS A 335 2.13 -14.26 -22.14
N LEU A 336 1.94 -13.06 -21.59
CA LEU A 336 0.60 -12.46 -21.47
C LEU A 336 -0.03 -12.18 -22.84
N LEU A 337 0.73 -11.60 -23.78
CA LEU A 337 0.26 -11.37 -25.14
C LEU A 337 -0.14 -12.69 -25.82
N GLU A 338 0.69 -13.72 -25.73
CA GLU A 338 0.42 -15.05 -26.28
C GLU A 338 -0.90 -15.61 -25.74
N ALA A 339 -1.08 -15.59 -24.42
CA ALA A 339 -2.30 -16.07 -23.77
C ALA A 339 -3.53 -15.30 -24.26
N GLN A 340 -3.42 -13.97 -24.36
CA GLN A 340 -4.51 -13.13 -24.84
C GLN A 340 -4.86 -13.38 -26.32
N LEU A 341 -3.85 -13.55 -27.19
CA LEU A 341 -4.09 -13.91 -28.58
C LEU A 341 -4.82 -15.26 -28.68
N ILE A 342 -4.41 -16.27 -27.90
CA ILE A 342 -5.09 -17.56 -27.85
C ILE A 342 -6.56 -17.37 -27.43
N THR A 343 -6.84 -16.52 -26.43
CA THR A 343 -8.22 -16.20 -26.00
C THR A 343 -9.03 -15.54 -27.11
N TYR A 344 -8.49 -14.53 -27.80
CA TYR A 344 -9.17 -13.82 -28.90
C TYR A 344 -9.57 -14.76 -30.05
N HIS A 345 -8.85 -15.87 -30.19
CA HIS A 345 -9.08 -16.90 -31.21
C HIS A 345 -9.66 -18.19 -30.63
N LYS A 346 -10.45 -18.08 -29.54
CA LYS A 346 -11.22 -19.18 -28.94
C LYS A 346 -10.40 -20.44 -28.60
N GLY A 347 -9.18 -20.23 -28.09
CA GLY A 347 -8.30 -21.32 -27.67
C GLY A 347 -7.42 -21.92 -28.76
N ASP A 348 -7.34 -21.32 -29.96
CA ASP A 348 -6.48 -21.79 -31.04
C ASP A 348 -4.99 -21.73 -30.64
N LYS A 349 -4.42 -22.90 -30.34
CA LYS A 349 -3.02 -23.06 -29.91
C LYS A 349 -2.00 -22.67 -30.98
N SER A 350 -2.39 -22.52 -32.24
CA SER A 350 -1.45 -22.08 -33.28
C SER A 350 -1.02 -20.61 -33.13
N TYR A 351 -1.68 -19.84 -32.27
CA TYR A 351 -1.23 -18.52 -31.82
C TYR A 351 -0.15 -18.59 -30.72
N SER A 352 0.22 -19.78 -30.23
CA SER A 352 1.37 -19.94 -29.34
C SER A 352 2.70 -19.80 -30.11
N PHE A 353 3.59 -18.97 -29.58
CA PHE A 353 4.90 -18.68 -30.16
C PHE A 353 6.06 -18.71 -29.15
N LEU A 354 5.82 -18.74 -27.83
CA LEU A 354 6.86 -18.91 -26.80
C LEU A 354 7.08 -20.39 -26.47
N ASN A 355 7.61 -21.13 -27.43
CA ASN A 355 7.90 -22.56 -27.32
C ASN A 355 9.12 -22.93 -28.18
N LEU A 356 9.67 -24.13 -27.93
CA LEU A 356 10.87 -24.60 -28.62
C LEU A 356 10.66 -24.94 -30.11
N ASP A 357 9.41 -25.08 -30.56
CA ASP A 357 9.12 -25.29 -31.98
C ASP A 357 9.38 -24.02 -32.79
N LYS A 358 9.10 -22.86 -32.18
CA LYS A 358 9.27 -21.53 -32.79
C LYS A 358 10.57 -20.82 -32.40
N ILE A 359 11.05 -21.00 -31.17
CA ILE A 359 12.22 -20.33 -30.60
C ILE A 359 13.19 -21.39 -30.12
N LYS A 360 14.22 -21.69 -30.92
CA LYS A 360 15.18 -22.77 -30.63
C LYS A 360 16.38 -22.29 -29.83
N ASN A 361 16.69 -21.00 -29.88
CA ASN A 361 17.83 -20.38 -29.22
C ASN A 361 17.57 -18.89 -28.94
N TYR A 362 18.57 -18.21 -28.36
CA TYR A 362 18.49 -16.79 -28.05
C TYR A 362 18.52 -15.87 -29.28
N ASP A 363 18.99 -16.32 -30.45
CA ASP A 363 18.94 -15.55 -31.71
C ASP A 363 17.50 -15.42 -32.23
N ASP A 364 16.72 -16.50 -32.14
CA ASP A 364 15.31 -16.51 -32.47
C ASP A 364 14.53 -15.56 -31.54
N LEU A 365 14.85 -15.59 -30.24
CA LEU A 365 14.23 -14.70 -29.25
C LEU A 365 14.60 -13.23 -29.48
N ASN A 366 15.85 -12.95 -29.83
CA ASN A 366 16.30 -11.62 -30.24
C ASN A 366 15.58 -11.13 -31.51
N SER A 367 15.37 -12.02 -32.48
CA SER A 367 14.62 -11.73 -33.70
C SER A 367 13.14 -11.44 -33.39
N LEU A 368 12.53 -12.19 -32.46
CA LEU A 368 11.18 -11.90 -31.98
C LEU A 368 11.08 -10.50 -31.36
N PHE A 369 12.04 -10.11 -30.52
CA PHE A 369 12.04 -8.76 -29.92
C PHE A 369 12.16 -7.66 -30.97
N PHE A 370 13.21 -7.69 -31.79
CA PHE A 370 13.61 -6.51 -32.58
C PHE A 370 13.18 -6.56 -34.05
N GLN A 371 12.92 -7.75 -34.60
CA GLN A 371 12.53 -7.92 -36.00
C GLN A 371 11.05 -8.22 -36.19
N VAL A 372 10.33 -8.64 -35.14
CA VAL A 372 8.88 -8.93 -35.19
C VAL A 372 8.09 -7.87 -34.45
N LEU A 373 8.26 -7.74 -33.12
CA LEU A 373 7.41 -6.90 -32.28
C LEU A 373 7.69 -5.41 -32.48
N ALA A 374 8.95 -5.08 -32.79
CA ALA A 374 9.38 -3.72 -33.07
C ALA A 374 9.29 -3.33 -34.56
N ARG A 375 8.78 -4.19 -35.46
CA ARG A 375 8.74 -3.91 -36.91
C ARG A 375 7.39 -4.28 -37.54
N LYS A 376 6.86 -3.39 -38.38
CA LYS A 376 5.60 -3.60 -39.12
C LYS A 376 5.68 -4.85 -40.00
N TYR A 377 4.56 -5.54 -40.17
CA TYR A 377 4.50 -6.80 -40.91
C TYR A 377 5.04 -6.68 -42.34
N SER A 378 4.71 -5.59 -43.04
CA SER A 378 5.19 -5.29 -44.39
C SER A 378 6.71 -5.31 -44.51
N ASP A 379 7.39 -4.80 -43.49
CA ASP A 379 8.84 -4.55 -43.51
C ASP A 379 9.65 -5.75 -43.02
N ARG A 380 9.00 -6.80 -42.51
CA ARG A 380 9.66 -8.03 -42.08
C ARG A 380 10.23 -8.78 -43.29
N ASN A 381 11.36 -9.45 -43.10
CA ASN A 381 11.89 -10.37 -44.12
C ASN A 381 11.00 -11.63 -44.21
N ASP A 382 11.14 -12.39 -45.31
CA ASP A 382 10.25 -13.52 -45.61
C ASP A 382 10.37 -14.67 -44.61
N ASP A 383 11.59 -14.94 -44.11
CA ASP A 383 11.83 -15.99 -43.12
C ASP A 383 11.12 -15.69 -41.79
N VAL A 384 11.22 -14.44 -41.32
CA VAL A 384 10.56 -13.98 -40.09
C VAL A 384 9.04 -13.92 -40.26
N LYS A 385 8.54 -13.50 -41.43
CA LYS A 385 7.10 -13.55 -41.75
C LYS A 385 6.55 -14.97 -41.63
N LYS A 386 7.27 -15.96 -42.16
CA LYS A 386 6.86 -17.37 -42.10
C LYS A 386 6.95 -17.94 -40.68
N ALA A 387 7.99 -17.58 -39.93
CA ALA A 387 8.17 -18.08 -38.57
C ALA A 387 7.11 -17.53 -37.59
N PHE A 388 6.82 -16.22 -37.67
CA PHE A 388 5.99 -15.47 -36.73
C PHE A 388 4.79 -14.77 -37.40
N GLU A 389 4.13 -15.47 -38.33
CA GLU A 389 3.00 -14.95 -39.13
C GLU A 389 1.89 -14.35 -38.26
N LYS A 390 1.57 -15.04 -37.16
CA LYS A 390 0.46 -14.70 -36.25
C LYS A 390 0.85 -13.72 -35.13
N VAL A 391 2.10 -13.25 -35.09
CA VAL A 391 2.57 -12.34 -34.04
C VAL A 391 2.42 -10.89 -34.50
N PRO A 392 1.63 -10.06 -33.77
CA PRO A 392 1.36 -8.69 -34.18
C PRO A 392 2.58 -7.79 -33.99
N TYR A 393 2.52 -6.60 -34.61
CA TYR A 393 3.42 -5.49 -34.34
C TYR A 393 2.83 -4.62 -33.22
N LEU A 394 3.64 -4.17 -32.27
CA LEU A 394 3.17 -3.39 -31.11
C LEU A 394 3.66 -1.95 -31.05
N ASN A 395 4.66 -1.57 -31.86
CA ASN A 395 5.31 -0.24 -31.85
C ASN A 395 5.72 0.29 -30.46
N SER A 396 5.99 -0.60 -29.50
CA SER A 396 6.29 -0.19 -28.13
C SER A 396 7.78 -0.01 -27.91
N SER A 397 8.17 1.04 -27.17
CA SER A 397 9.53 1.24 -26.68
C SER A 397 10.03 0.09 -25.80
N LEU A 398 9.14 -0.74 -25.26
CA LEU A 398 9.49 -1.99 -24.58
C LEU A 398 10.36 -2.91 -25.45
N PHE A 399 10.13 -2.93 -26.76
CA PHE A 399 10.85 -3.77 -27.72
C PHE A 399 11.85 -2.99 -28.56
N GLU A 400 12.18 -1.76 -28.17
CA GLU A 400 13.31 -1.04 -28.73
C GLU A 400 14.60 -1.37 -27.95
N PRO A 401 15.76 -1.48 -28.62
CA PRO A 401 17.02 -1.71 -27.92
C PRO A 401 17.31 -0.58 -26.92
N THR A 402 17.48 -0.94 -25.66
CA THR A 402 17.85 0.02 -24.61
C THR A 402 19.30 0.49 -24.77
N ASP A 403 19.64 1.65 -24.22
CA ASP A 403 21.01 2.19 -24.30
C ASP A 403 22.05 1.20 -23.75
N ILE A 404 21.72 0.51 -22.66
CA ILE A 404 22.62 -0.49 -22.07
C ILE A 404 22.79 -1.71 -22.99
N GLU A 405 21.74 -2.18 -23.66
CA GLU A 405 21.84 -3.29 -24.64
C GLU A 405 22.69 -2.89 -25.85
N GLN A 406 22.51 -1.66 -26.36
CA GLN A 406 23.27 -1.14 -27.50
C GLN A 406 24.77 -1.03 -27.19
N VAL A 407 25.12 -0.56 -25.98
CA VAL A 407 26.52 -0.35 -25.58
C VAL A 407 27.19 -1.64 -25.12
N THR A 408 26.43 -2.56 -24.49
CA THR A 408 26.98 -3.76 -23.84
C THR A 408 26.66 -5.05 -24.59
N LEU A 409 25.48 -5.65 -24.33
CA LEU A 409 25.13 -7.00 -24.71
C LEU A 409 23.66 -7.10 -25.13
N PHE A 410 23.39 -7.82 -26.22
CA PHE A 410 22.04 -8.23 -26.62
C PHE A 410 21.75 -9.65 -26.13
N ILE A 411 20.47 -10.02 -26.03
CA ILE A 411 20.08 -11.36 -25.57
C ILE A 411 20.64 -12.48 -26.46
N SER A 412 20.80 -12.23 -27.76
CA SER A 412 21.42 -13.17 -28.73
C SER A 412 22.86 -13.56 -28.39
N ASN A 413 23.54 -12.81 -27.52
CA ASN A 413 24.90 -13.17 -27.11
C ASN A 413 24.93 -14.26 -26.03
N LEU A 414 23.79 -14.60 -25.43
CA LEU A 414 23.68 -15.69 -24.47
C LEU A 414 23.75 -17.05 -25.19
N LYS A 415 24.17 -18.09 -24.47
CA LYS A 415 24.33 -19.45 -24.95
C LYS A 415 23.38 -20.40 -24.21
N ASP A 416 22.57 -21.14 -24.96
CA ASP A 416 21.64 -22.15 -24.42
C ASP A 416 22.25 -23.56 -24.47
N ASP A 417 23.57 -23.68 -24.28
CA ASP A 417 24.33 -24.93 -24.39
C ASP A 417 24.56 -25.63 -23.04
N LYS A 418 24.20 -24.99 -21.93
CA LYS A 418 24.40 -25.48 -20.57
C LYS A 418 23.09 -25.74 -19.87
N LYS A 419 23.08 -26.80 -19.06
CA LYS A 419 21.90 -27.23 -18.29
C LYS A 419 21.85 -26.62 -16.90
N ILE A 420 20.64 -26.32 -16.44
CA ILE A 420 20.30 -25.87 -15.09
C ILE A 420 19.54 -27.02 -14.38
N PRO A 421 19.85 -27.34 -13.11
CA PRO A 421 19.11 -28.34 -12.36
C PRO A 421 17.67 -27.89 -12.08
N ILE A 422 16.71 -28.81 -12.17
CA ILE A 422 15.31 -28.60 -11.77
C ILE A 422 15.23 -28.63 -10.25
N ILE A 423 14.60 -27.62 -9.63
CA ILE A 423 14.47 -27.54 -8.17
C ILE A 423 13.41 -28.52 -7.63
N SER A 424 13.57 -28.97 -6.38
CA SER A 424 12.63 -29.90 -5.73
C SER A 424 11.21 -29.36 -5.53
N THR A 425 11.07 -28.03 -5.55
CA THR A 425 9.81 -27.32 -5.43
C THR A 425 9.13 -27.03 -6.77
N THR A 426 9.68 -27.54 -7.88
CA THR A 426 9.18 -27.27 -9.24
C THR A 426 7.69 -27.55 -9.40
N VAL A 427 7.03 -26.70 -10.20
CA VAL A 427 5.67 -26.94 -10.69
C VAL A 427 5.61 -28.05 -11.73
N LEU A 428 6.73 -28.34 -12.40
CA LEU A 428 6.79 -29.27 -13.52
C LEU A 428 6.53 -30.71 -13.08
N LYS A 429 5.67 -31.39 -13.83
CA LYS A 429 5.32 -32.80 -13.62
C LYS A 429 5.71 -33.62 -14.85
N ASN A 430 6.08 -34.88 -14.62
CA ASN A 430 6.25 -35.86 -15.68
C ASN A 430 4.90 -36.42 -16.14
N ASP A 431 4.92 -37.27 -17.18
CA ASP A 431 3.72 -37.90 -17.75
C ASP A 431 2.92 -38.76 -16.75
N GLN A 432 3.54 -39.15 -15.63
CA GLN A 432 2.91 -39.91 -14.54
C GLN A 432 2.37 -38.99 -13.42
N GLY A 433 2.38 -37.67 -13.61
CA GLY A 433 1.91 -36.68 -12.65
C GLY A 433 2.85 -36.45 -11.45
N LYS A 434 4.04 -37.05 -11.42
CA LYS A 434 5.06 -36.84 -10.37
C LYS A 434 5.95 -35.66 -10.70
N LYS A 435 6.49 -34.99 -9.68
CA LYS A 435 7.44 -33.87 -9.87
C LYS A 435 8.62 -34.28 -10.73
N ARG A 436 8.94 -33.46 -11.75
CA ARG A 436 10.07 -33.68 -12.64
C ARG A 436 11.39 -33.51 -11.87
N THR A 437 12.40 -34.28 -12.24
CA THR A 437 13.76 -34.22 -11.67
C THR A 437 14.79 -34.27 -12.79
N GLY A 438 16.01 -33.80 -12.54
CA GLY A 438 17.08 -33.75 -13.55
C GLY A 438 17.51 -32.31 -13.86
N SER A 439 17.96 -32.07 -15.08
CA SER A 439 18.42 -30.76 -15.55
C SER A 439 17.96 -30.50 -16.99
N LEU A 440 17.62 -29.25 -17.30
CA LEU A 440 17.13 -28.79 -18.61
C LEU A 440 18.00 -27.64 -19.13
N ASN A 441 17.95 -27.39 -20.44
CA ASN A 441 18.50 -26.15 -20.99
C ASN A 441 17.65 -24.95 -20.52
N THR A 442 18.19 -23.75 -20.58
CA THR A 442 17.59 -22.57 -19.95
C THR A 442 16.30 -22.15 -20.63
N LEU A 443 16.27 -22.11 -21.96
CA LEU A 443 15.04 -21.76 -22.70
C LEU A 443 13.98 -22.86 -22.58
N GLU A 444 14.38 -24.12 -22.62
CA GLU A 444 13.50 -25.27 -22.38
C GLU A 444 12.85 -25.17 -21.01
N TYR A 445 13.66 -24.95 -19.95
CA TYR A 445 13.16 -24.83 -18.59
C TYR A 445 12.23 -23.62 -18.47
N LEU A 446 12.62 -22.45 -18.98
CA LEU A 446 11.81 -21.23 -18.90
C LEU A 446 10.46 -21.40 -19.58
N PHE A 447 10.39 -21.93 -20.81
CA PHE A 447 9.12 -22.07 -21.52
C PHE A 447 8.22 -23.14 -20.91
N GLU A 448 8.76 -24.30 -20.51
CA GLU A 448 7.96 -25.30 -19.78
C GLU A 448 7.43 -24.75 -18.46
N PHE A 449 8.27 -24.05 -17.70
CA PHE A 449 7.89 -23.38 -16.45
C PHE A 449 6.74 -22.39 -16.69
N LEU A 450 6.86 -21.49 -17.67
CA LEU A 450 5.79 -20.53 -17.98
C LEU A 450 4.52 -21.21 -18.49
N ASN A 451 4.62 -22.30 -19.24
CA ASN A 451 3.47 -23.06 -19.75
C ASN A 451 2.72 -23.84 -18.64
N ALA A 452 3.35 -24.06 -17.49
CA ALA A 452 2.74 -24.70 -16.33
C ALA A 452 1.80 -23.78 -15.55
N TYR A 453 1.81 -22.47 -15.82
CA TYR A 453 0.91 -21.48 -15.23
C TYR A 453 -0.09 -20.95 -16.26
N ASP A 454 -1.20 -20.38 -15.77
CA ASP A 454 -2.21 -19.73 -16.60
C ASP A 454 -1.94 -18.22 -16.64
N PHE A 455 -1.80 -17.67 -17.84
CA PHE A 455 -1.58 -16.24 -18.10
C PHE A 455 -2.78 -15.58 -18.80
N SER A 456 -3.90 -16.29 -18.94
CA SER A 456 -5.11 -15.75 -19.56
C SER A 456 -5.66 -14.57 -18.73
N SER A 457 -6.22 -13.58 -19.41
CA SER A 457 -6.85 -12.44 -18.74
C SER A 457 -8.06 -12.89 -17.92
N GLU A 458 -8.24 -12.31 -16.73
CA GLU A 458 -9.29 -12.61 -15.73
C GLU A 458 -10.75 -12.38 -16.18
N GLY A 459 -11.03 -12.30 -17.48
CA GLY A 459 -12.31 -11.85 -18.03
C GLY A 459 -13.32 -12.94 -18.38
N SER A 460 -12.91 -14.21 -18.52
CA SER A 460 -13.84 -15.27 -18.96
C SER A 460 -14.41 -16.06 -17.78
N GLU A 461 -15.74 -16.15 -17.70
CA GLU A 461 -16.44 -17.10 -16.82
C GLU A 461 -16.34 -18.50 -17.41
N GLU A 462 -15.16 -19.09 -17.26
CA GLU A 462 -14.87 -20.44 -17.75
C GLU A 462 -14.45 -21.34 -16.60
N ILE A 463 -14.73 -22.63 -16.76
CA ILE A 463 -14.22 -23.66 -15.88
C ILE A 463 -12.76 -23.93 -16.25
N GLN A 464 -11.90 -23.92 -15.24
CA GLN A 464 -10.50 -24.25 -15.44
C GLN A 464 -10.35 -25.77 -15.65
N GLU A 465 -9.93 -26.19 -16.85
CA GLU A 465 -9.72 -27.60 -17.19
C GLU A 465 -8.47 -28.19 -16.55
N ASP A 466 -7.40 -27.40 -16.47
CA ASP A 466 -6.13 -27.78 -15.86
C ASP A 466 -5.94 -26.99 -14.55
N ASN A 467 -5.59 -27.66 -13.43
CA ASN A 467 -5.32 -26.99 -12.14
C ASN A 467 -4.00 -26.17 -12.17
N LYS A 468 -3.94 -25.13 -13.00
CA LYS A 468 -2.80 -24.22 -13.14
C LYS A 468 -3.03 -22.98 -12.30
N SER A 469 -2.00 -22.52 -11.60
CA SER A 469 -2.07 -21.26 -10.88
C SER A 469 -2.10 -20.09 -11.88
N LEU A 470 -3.00 -19.14 -11.66
CA LEU A 470 -3.15 -17.93 -12.47
C LEU A 470 -2.06 -16.90 -12.11
N ILE A 471 -1.42 -16.33 -13.13
CA ILE A 471 -0.41 -15.27 -13.00
C ILE A 471 -0.89 -14.04 -13.77
N ASN A 472 -1.46 -13.07 -13.05
CA ASN A 472 -1.97 -11.84 -13.61
C ASN A 472 -0.90 -10.71 -13.62
N ALA A 473 -1.29 -9.55 -14.17
CA ALA A 473 -0.45 -8.36 -14.25
C ALA A 473 0.06 -7.85 -12.90
N SER A 474 -0.80 -7.91 -11.88
CA SER A 474 -0.55 -7.42 -10.53
C SER A 474 0.48 -8.30 -9.80
N VAL A 475 0.37 -9.63 -9.93
CA VAL A 475 1.34 -10.62 -9.43
C VAL A 475 2.71 -10.42 -10.07
N LEU A 476 2.77 -10.23 -11.39
CA LEU A 476 4.05 -9.94 -12.08
C LEU A 476 4.67 -8.64 -11.58
N GLY A 477 3.85 -7.61 -11.43
CA GLY A 477 4.26 -6.37 -10.83
C GLY A 477 4.92 -6.57 -9.46
N LEU A 478 4.32 -7.37 -8.59
CA LEU A 478 4.81 -7.69 -7.25
C LEU A 478 6.12 -8.47 -7.27
N ILE A 479 6.27 -9.40 -8.21
CA ILE A 479 7.48 -10.19 -8.40
C ILE A 479 8.65 -9.27 -8.75
N PHE A 480 8.45 -8.37 -9.71
CA PHE A 480 9.50 -7.44 -10.13
C PHE A 480 9.82 -6.40 -9.07
N GLU A 481 8.80 -5.94 -8.33
CA GLU A 481 9.02 -5.13 -7.13
C GLU A 481 9.90 -5.85 -6.11
N LYS A 482 9.62 -7.12 -5.82
CA LYS A 482 10.42 -7.89 -4.86
C LYS A 482 11.85 -8.12 -5.38
N ILE A 483 12.02 -8.35 -6.68
CA ILE A 483 13.37 -8.45 -7.28
C ILE A 483 14.16 -7.14 -7.08
N ASN A 484 13.50 -5.98 -7.20
CA ASN A 484 14.15 -4.67 -7.06
C ASN A 484 14.27 -4.14 -5.62
N GLY A 485 13.24 -4.35 -4.79
CA GLY A 485 12.92 -3.50 -3.64
C GLY A 485 13.68 -3.81 -2.36
N TYR A 486 14.29 -4.98 -2.29
CA TYR A 486 14.87 -5.44 -1.03
C TYR A 486 16.19 -4.74 -0.65
N LYS A 487 16.91 -4.12 -1.59
CA LYS A 487 18.11 -3.32 -1.26
C LYS A 487 17.80 -1.95 -0.65
N GLU A 488 16.62 -1.36 -0.89
CA GLU A 488 16.39 0.10 -0.67
C GLU A 488 15.25 0.45 0.30
N GLY A 489 14.53 -0.53 0.84
CA GLY A 489 13.48 -0.29 1.85
C GLY A 489 12.13 0.15 1.27
N SER A 490 11.81 -0.23 0.05
CA SER A 490 10.46 -0.11 -0.52
C SER A 490 9.54 -1.17 0.10
N PHE A 491 8.40 -0.73 0.63
CA PHE A 491 7.39 -1.59 1.24
C PHE A 491 6.13 -1.61 0.38
N PHE A 492 5.61 -2.81 0.13
CA PHE A 492 4.39 -3.02 -0.64
C PHE A 492 3.18 -2.37 0.04
N THR A 493 2.36 -1.67 -0.74
CA THR A 493 1.07 -1.13 -0.29
C THR A 493 -0.03 -2.11 -0.72
N PRO A 494 -0.79 -2.72 0.22
CA PRO A 494 -1.86 -3.64 -0.11
C PRO A 494 -2.86 -3.04 -1.11
N GLY A 495 -3.31 -3.84 -2.08
CA GLY A 495 -4.16 -3.36 -3.18
C GLY A 495 -5.44 -2.67 -2.71
N PHE A 496 -6.07 -3.14 -1.63
CA PHE A 496 -7.25 -2.49 -1.08
C PHE A 496 -6.98 -1.09 -0.50
N ILE A 497 -5.77 -0.85 0.04
CA ILE A 497 -5.34 0.48 0.52
C ILE A 497 -5.10 1.39 -0.67
N THR A 498 -4.40 0.92 -1.70
CA THR A 498 -4.14 1.67 -2.94
C THR A 498 -5.47 2.04 -3.61
N MET A 499 -6.39 1.09 -3.76
CA MET A 499 -7.73 1.30 -4.30
C MET A 499 -8.53 2.32 -3.49
N TYR A 500 -8.53 2.22 -2.16
CA TYR A 500 -9.19 3.20 -1.28
C TYR A 500 -8.63 4.62 -1.47
N MET A 501 -7.30 4.75 -1.42
CA MET A 501 -6.63 6.05 -1.59
C MET A 501 -6.94 6.66 -2.96
N CYS A 502 -6.86 5.88 -4.05
CA CYS A 502 -7.17 6.37 -5.39
C CYS A 502 -8.65 6.76 -5.52
N ARG A 503 -9.57 5.92 -5.06
CA ARG A 503 -11.03 6.17 -5.10
C ARG A 503 -11.41 7.49 -4.43
N GLU A 504 -10.97 7.69 -3.19
CA GLU A 504 -11.29 8.91 -2.44
C GLU A 504 -10.66 10.16 -3.06
N THR A 505 -9.38 10.06 -3.46
CA THR A 505 -8.60 11.20 -3.95
C THR A 505 -9.09 11.65 -5.33
N ILE A 506 -9.30 10.72 -6.25
CA ILE A 506 -9.65 11.03 -7.65
C ILE A 506 -11.08 11.57 -7.74
N ARG A 507 -12.04 10.97 -7.02
CA ARG A 507 -13.42 11.47 -7.01
C ARG A 507 -13.51 12.91 -6.49
N LYS A 508 -12.78 13.23 -5.41
CA LYS A 508 -12.68 14.62 -4.91
C LYS A 508 -12.05 15.55 -5.93
N ALA A 509 -10.96 15.13 -6.57
CA ALA A 509 -10.26 15.94 -7.57
C ALA A 509 -11.14 16.21 -8.81
N VAL A 510 -11.94 15.24 -9.25
CA VAL A 510 -12.90 15.42 -10.36
C VAL A 510 -13.94 16.46 -9.98
N VAL A 511 -14.63 16.30 -8.83
CA VAL A 511 -15.62 17.28 -8.36
C VAL A 511 -15.01 18.68 -8.26
N GLN A 512 -13.83 18.79 -7.68
CA GLN A 512 -13.11 20.04 -7.51
C GLN A 512 -12.76 20.69 -8.87
N LYS A 513 -12.31 19.90 -9.85
CA LYS A 513 -11.98 20.39 -11.20
C LYS A 513 -13.22 20.96 -11.91
N PHE A 514 -14.38 20.32 -11.77
CA PHE A 514 -15.63 20.84 -12.30
C PHE A 514 -16.04 22.13 -11.58
N ASN A 515 -15.97 22.18 -10.25
CA ASN A 515 -16.28 23.38 -9.48
C ASN A 515 -15.40 24.57 -9.90
N GLU A 516 -14.11 24.36 -10.18
CA GLU A 516 -13.21 25.41 -10.67
C GLU A 516 -13.55 25.90 -12.08
N THR A 517 -13.76 24.95 -12.99
CA THR A 517 -13.93 25.21 -14.43
C THR A 517 -15.31 25.79 -14.72
N LYS A 518 -16.35 25.24 -14.09
CA LYS A 518 -17.75 25.63 -14.29
C LYS A 518 -18.29 26.63 -13.27
N LYS A 519 -17.50 26.95 -12.23
CA LYS A 519 -17.96 27.75 -11.07
C LYS A 519 -19.18 27.15 -10.39
N TRP A 520 -19.22 25.82 -10.33
CA TRP A 520 -20.24 25.07 -9.60
C TRP A 520 -19.87 24.90 -8.12
N ASN A 521 -20.80 24.36 -7.34
CA ASN A 521 -20.62 24.02 -5.93
C ASN A 521 -21.20 22.62 -5.64
N CYS A 522 -20.76 21.64 -6.43
CA CYS A 522 -21.11 20.23 -6.22
C CYS A 522 -20.28 19.65 -5.07
N LYS A 523 -20.90 18.80 -4.24
CA LYS A 523 -20.22 18.16 -3.10
C LYS A 523 -19.65 16.78 -3.45
N ASP A 524 -20.29 16.08 -4.37
CA ASP A 524 -19.96 14.70 -4.73
C ASP A 524 -20.22 14.44 -6.23
N ILE A 525 -19.95 13.20 -6.64
CA ILE A 525 -20.09 12.74 -8.03
C ILE A 525 -21.57 12.66 -8.45
N GLU A 526 -22.50 12.42 -7.52
CA GLU A 526 -23.94 12.32 -7.81
C GLU A 526 -24.52 13.69 -8.16
N GLU A 527 -24.27 14.72 -7.34
CA GLU A 527 -24.65 16.10 -7.64
C GLU A 527 -23.99 16.61 -8.93
N LEU A 528 -22.78 16.13 -9.23
CA LEU A 528 -22.08 16.46 -10.47
C LEU A 528 -22.77 15.80 -11.68
N TYR A 529 -23.13 14.53 -11.60
CA TYR A 529 -23.80 13.78 -12.67
C TYR A 529 -25.08 14.48 -13.14
N ASP A 530 -25.90 14.96 -12.20
CA ASP A 530 -27.18 15.62 -12.45
C ASP A 530 -27.03 16.97 -13.15
N LYS A 531 -25.89 17.65 -12.97
CA LYS A 531 -25.60 18.97 -13.58
C LYS A 531 -24.91 18.89 -14.94
N ILE A 532 -24.36 17.74 -15.33
CA ILE A 532 -23.66 17.64 -16.62
C ILE A 532 -24.68 17.60 -17.77
N GLU A 533 -24.73 18.71 -18.52
CA GLU A 533 -25.49 18.81 -19.77
C GLU A 533 -24.65 18.34 -20.97
N ASP A 534 -23.47 18.94 -21.18
CA ASP A 534 -22.53 18.56 -22.24
C ASP A 534 -21.52 17.51 -21.76
N ARG A 535 -21.72 16.27 -22.23
CA ARG A 535 -20.86 15.13 -21.90
C ARG A 535 -19.49 15.17 -22.61
N LYS A 536 -19.39 15.79 -23.80
CA LYS A 536 -18.10 15.92 -24.52
C LYS A 536 -17.20 16.90 -23.79
N GLU A 537 -17.77 18.02 -23.37
CA GLU A 537 -17.05 18.99 -22.55
C GLU A 537 -16.65 18.37 -21.20
N ALA A 538 -17.56 17.66 -20.53
CA ALA A 538 -17.25 16.96 -19.29
C ALA A 538 -16.11 15.94 -19.45
N ASN A 539 -16.07 15.16 -20.54
CA ASN A 539 -14.96 14.24 -20.82
C ASN A 539 -13.63 15.00 -21.00
N LYS A 540 -13.63 16.15 -21.68
CA LYS A 540 -12.44 17.02 -21.78
C LYS A 540 -11.97 17.55 -20.43
N ILE A 541 -12.90 17.94 -19.55
CA ILE A 541 -12.57 18.40 -18.19
C ILE A 541 -11.87 17.27 -17.41
N VAL A 542 -12.42 16.05 -17.43
CA VAL A 542 -11.81 14.90 -16.75
C VAL A 542 -10.44 14.56 -17.35
N ASN A 543 -10.29 14.58 -18.68
CA ASN A 543 -9.01 14.34 -19.38
C ASN A 543 -7.94 15.42 -19.13
N SER A 544 -8.31 16.56 -18.53
CA SER A 544 -7.35 17.63 -18.18
C SER A 544 -6.71 17.44 -16.80
N ILE A 545 -7.20 16.50 -15.98
CA ILE A 545 -6.72 16.27 -14.62
C ILE A 545 -5.33 15.65 -14.66
N LYS A 546 -4.37 16.28 -13.97
CA LYS A 546 -2.98 15.79 -13.87
C LYS A 546 -2.73 15.14 -12.50
N ILE A 547 -2.40 13.85 -12.50
CA ILE A 547 -2.16 12.99 -11.33
C ILE A 547 -0.67 12.63 -11.31
N CYS A 548 0.02 12.88 -10.19
CA CYS A 548 1.45 12.59 -10.06
C CYS A 548 1.79 11.77 -8.82
N ASP A 549 2.63 10.76 -9.01
CA ASP A 549 3.39 10.10 -7.93
C ASP A 549 4.89 10.43 -8.06
N PRO A 550 5.46 11.27 -7.17
CA PRO A 550 6.87 11.69 -7.22
C PRO A 550 7.86 10.64 -6.68
N ALA A 551 7.36 9.51 -6.18
CA ALA A 551 8.13 8.33 -5.78
C ALA A 551 7.39 7.07 -6.25
N VAL A 552 7.18 6.99 -7.57
CA VAL A 552 6.21 6.08 -8.19
C VAL A 552 6.48 4.61 -7.94
N GLY A 553 7.73 4.24 -7.65
CA GLY A 553 8.12 2.86 -7.48
C GLY A 553 7.68 2.03 -8.69
N SER A 554 6.94 0.97 -8.43
CA SER A 554 6.40 0.08 -9.45
C SER A 554 5.20 0.60 -10.23
N GLY A 555 4.64 1.74 -9.86
CA GLY A 555 3.45 2.31 -10.50
C GLY A 555 2.11 1.75 -10.04
N HIS A 556 2.03 1.07 -8.89
CA HIS A 556 0.75 0.55 -8.37
C HIS A 556 -0.32 1.65 -8.27
N PHE A 557 -0.01 2.79 -7.63
CA PHE A 557 -0.94 3.91 -7.53
C PHE A 557 -1.41 4.45 -8.87
N LEU A 558 -0.54 4.47 -9.90
CA LEU A 558 -0.92 4.97 -11.23
C LEU A 558 -1.86 4.01 -11.97
N VAL A 559 -1.68 2.69 -11.81
CA VAL A 559 -2.61 1.69 -12.37
C VAL A 559 -3.97 1.79 -11.67
N SER A 560 -3.99 1.88 -10.34
CA SER A 560 -5.22 2.08 -9.57
C SER A 560 -5.92 3.38 -9.96
N ALA A 561 -5.15 4.45 -10.19
CA ALA A 561 -5.67 5.74 -10.63
C ALA A 561 -6.27 5.68 -12.05
N LEU A 562 -5.64 4.94 -12.98
CA LEU A 562 -6.18 4.68 -14.31
C LEU A 562 -7.56 4.02 -14.22
N ASN A 563 -7.66 2.94 -13.43
CA ASN A 563 -8.90 2.18 -13.29
C ASN A 563 -10.01 3.03 -12.66
N GLU A 564 -9.70 3.79 -11.61
CA GLU A 564 -10.69 4.67 -10.98
C GLU A 564 -11.14 5.82 -11.89
N MET A 565 -10.23 6.41 -12.70
CA MET A 565 -10.60 7.44 -13.68
C MET A 565 -11.61 6.90 -14.70
N ILE A 566 -11.44 5.68 -15.18
CA ILE A 566 -12.41 5.03 -16.08
C ILE A 566 -13.75 4.79 -15.38
N ALA A 567 -13.74 4.32 -14.13
CA ALA A 567 -14.97 4.10 -13.36
C ALA A 567 -15.72 5.43 -13.11
N VAL A 568 -15.03 6.51 -12.76
CA VAL A 568 -15.66 7.83 -12.60
C VAL A 568 -16.26 8.33 -13.91
N LYS A 569 -15.60 8.10 -15.05
CA LYS A 569 -16.18 8.44 -16.36
C LYS A 569 -17.44 7.63 -16.67
N ASN A 570 -17.49 6.36 -16.27
CA ASN A 570 -18.70 5.54 -16.39
C ASN A 570 -19.84 6.07 -15.51
N ASP A 571 -19.55 6.39 -14.25
CA ASP A 571 -20.51 6.95 -13.28
C ASP A 571 -21.10 8.26 -13.80
N LEU A 572 -20.24 9.13 -14.35
CA LEU A 572 -20.63 10.38 -14.98
C LEU A 572 -21.24 10.20 -16.38
N LYS A 573 -21.37 8.97 -16.91
CA LYS A 573 -21.87 8.67 -18.27
C LYS A 573 -21.20 9.51 -19.38
N ILE A 574 -19.88 9.71 -19.24
CA ILE A 574 -19.03 10.43 -20.19
C ILE A 574 -18.04 9.52 -20.93
N LEU A 575 -18.10 8.19 -20.71
CA LEU A 575 -17.46 7.23 -21.61
C LEU A 575 -18.17 7.23 -22.96
N GLN A 576 -17.45 7.63 -24.00
CA GLN A 576 -17.96 7.78 -25.35
C GLN A 576 -17.09 7.00 -26.33
N ASP A 577 -17.71 6.41 -27.34
CA ASP A 577 -16.97 5.84 -28.46
C ASP A 577 -16.38 6.92 -29.39
N ARG A 578 -15.70 6.49 -30.46
CA ARG A 578 -15.11 7.38 -31.48
C ARG A 578 -16.10 8.36 -32.13
N ASP A 579 -17.37 8.00 -32.22
CA ASP A 579 -18.44 8.85 -32.77
C ASP A 579 -19.05 9.80 -31.71
N GLY A 580 -18.62 9.69 -30.45
CA GLY A 580 -19.19 10.43 -29.33
C GLY A 580 -20.48 9.83 -28.78
N LYS A 581 -20.85 8.60 -29.16
CA LYS A 581 -22.05 7.91 -28.65
C LYS A 581 -21.72 7.18 -27.36
N ARG A 582 -22.71 7.12 -26.47
CA ARG A 582 -22.60 6.44 -25.18
C ARG A 582 -22.65 4.93 -25.36
N LEU A 583 -22.03 4.21 -24.42
CA LEU A 583 -22.40 2.83 -24.16
C LEU A 583 -23.75 2.82 -23.44
N LYS A 584 -24.72 2.12 -24.03
CA LYS A 584 -25.91 1.66 -23.32
C LYS A 584 -25.59 0.26 -22.79
N GLU A 585 -26.25 -0.16 -21.73
CA GLU A 585 -26.23 -1.55 -21.27
C GLU A 585 -24.96 -2.06 -20.58
N TYR A 586 -23.89 -1.27 -20.41
CA TYR A 586 -22.70 -1.68 -19.68
C TYR A 586 -22.44 -0.86 -18.41
N GLN A 587 -21.91 -1.53 -17.39
CA GLN A 587 -21.41 -0.95 -16.16
C GLN A 587 -19.92 -1.24 -16.01
N VAL A 588 -19.18 -0.24 -15.55
CA VAL A 588 -17.75 -0.33 -15.28
C VAL A 588 -17.50 0.05 -13.83
N GLU A 589 -16.83 -0.82 -13.08
CA GLU A 589 -16.47 -0.60 -11.69
C GLU A 589 -15.06 -1.12 -11.39
N VAL A 590 -14.46 -0.62 -10.30
CA VAL A 590 -13.18 -1.13 -9.80
C VAL A 590 -13.44 -2.01 -8.59
N VAL A 591 -13.02 -3.28 -8.66
CA VAL A 591 -13.12 -4.24 -7.56
C VAL A 591 -11.77 -4.95 -7.41
N ASN A 592 -11.25 -5.01 -6.18
CA ASN A 592 -9.92 -5.56 -5.88
C ASN A 592 -8.82 -4.98 -6.79
N ASP A 593 -8.87 -3.67 -7.00
CA ASP A 593 -7.93 -2.91 -7.84
C ASP A 593 -7.94 -3.26 -9.35
N GLU A 594 -8.91 -4.06 -9.78
CA GLU A 594 -9.13 -4.40 -11.18
C GLU A 594 -10.36 -3.70 -11.76
N LEU A 595 -10.27 -3.28 -13.02
CA LEU A 595 -11.40 -2.81 -13.78
C LEU A 595 -12.29 -3.99 -14.23
N ILE A 596 -13.57 -3.94 -13.87
CA ILE A 596 -14.56 -4.94 -14.26
C ILE A 596 -15.63 -4.27 -15.12
N VAL A 597 -15.92 -4.88 -16.26
CA VAL A 597 -16.95 -4.44 -17.20
C VAL A 597 -18.01 -5.53 -17.29
N THR A 598 -19.26 -5.19 -16.96
CA THR A 598 -20.41 -6.09 -17.04
C THR A 598 -21.54 -5.48 -17.84
N ASP A 599 -22.37 -6.31 -18.46
CA ASP A 599 -23.62 -5.87 -19.10
C ASP A 599 -24.78 -5.64 -18.08
N GLU A 600 -26.00 -5.39 -18.57
CA GLU A 600 -27.19 -5.22 -17.72
C GLU A 600 -27.62 -6.50 -17.03
N GLU A 601 -27.25 -7.68 -17.54
CA GLU A 601 -27.56 -8.97 -16.94
C GLU A 601 -26.52 -9.36 -15.87
N GLY A 602 -25.37 -8.67 -15.85
CA GLY A 602 -24.24 -8.94 -14.96
C GLY A 602 -23.19 -9.88 -15.58
N GLU A 603 -23.29 -10.18 -16.87
CA GLU A 603 -22.33 -10.98 -17.62
C GLU A 603 -21.02 -10.19 -17.82
N LEU A 604 -19.88 -10.85 -17.63
CA LEU A 604 -18.57 -10.23 -17.90
C LEU A 604 -18.40 -9.95 -19.40
N PHE A 605 -17.88 -8.76 -19.71
CA PHE A 605 -17.54 -8.41 -21.08
C PHE A 605 -16.35 -9.23 -21.58
N GLU A 606 -16.56 -9.95 -22.68
CA GLU A 606 -15.51 -10.65 -23.42
C GLU A 606 -15.34 -10.04 -24.82
N TYR A 607 -14.08 -9.83 -25.22
CA TYR A 607 -13.78 -9.27 -26.53
C TYR A 607 -13.88 -10.35 -27.62
N ASN A 608 -14.76 -10.10 -28.59
CA ASN A 608 -14.91 -10.91 -29.79
C ASN A 608 -14.64 -10.04 -31.03
N PRO A 609 -13.50 -10.23 -31.73
CA PRO A 609 -13.14 -9.45 -32.91
C PRO A 609 -14.15 -9.49 -34.06
N THR A 610 -15.01 -10.52 -34.10
CA THR A 610 -16.03 -10.68 -35.14
C THR A 610 -17.34 -9.93 -34.83
N ASN A 611 -17.53 -9.48 -33.58
CA ASN A 611 -18.72 -8.78 -33.14
C ASN A 611 -18.48 -7.26 -33.12
N LYS A 612 -19.31 -6.51 -33.87
CA LYS A 612 -19.18 -5.04 -34.01
C LYS A 612 -19.34 -4.27 -32.69
N GLU A 613 -20.26 -4.68 -31.83
CA GLU A 613 -20.47 -3.99 -30.55
C GLU A 613 -19.35 -4.31 -29.57
N SER A 614 -18.90 -5.58 -29.54
CA SER A 614 -17.73 -5.97 -28.76
C SER A 614 -16.47 -5.21 -29.19
N GLN A 615 -16.25 -5.07 -30.50
CA GLN A 615 -15.20 -4.23 -31.06
C GLN A 615 -15.32 -2.77 -30.60
N ARG A 616 -16.52 -2.18 -30.69
CA ARG A 616 -16.76 -0.80 -30.29
C ARG A 616 -16.43 -0.53 -28.81
N ILE A 617 -16.82 -1.44 -27.91
CA ILE A 617 -16.53 -1.34 -26.47
C ILE A 617 -15.03 -1.46 -26.21
N GLN A 618 -14.39 -2.47 -26.82
CA GLN A 618 -12.96 -2.71 -26.66
C GLN A 618 -12.14 -1.51 -27.17
N GLU A 619 -12.48 -0.95 -28.34
CA GLU A 619 -11.87 0.26 -28.88
C GLU A 619 -12.03 1.43 -27.91
N MET A 620 -13.24 1.69 -27.42
CA MET A 620 -13.49 2.79 -26.48
C MET A 620 -12.63 2.65 -25.21
N LEU A 621 -12.61 1.47 -24.59
CA LEU A 621 -11.82 1.23 -23.38
C LEU A 621 -10.32 1.45 -23.63
N PHE A 622 -9.82 0.98 -24.77
CA PHE A 622 -8.43 1.19 -25.17
C PHE A 622 -8.11 2.68 -25.34
N HIS A 623 -8.90 3.41 -26.12
CA HIS A 623 -8.66 4.84 -26.40
C HIS A 623 -8.77 5.70 -25.16
N GLU A 624 -9.72 5.43 -24.28
CA GLU A 624 -9.88 6.15 -23.02
C GLU A 624 -8.72 5.86 -22.06
N LYS A 625 -8.29 4.59 -21.95
CA LYS A 625 -7.10 4.24 -21.15
C LYS A 625 -5.84 4.91 -21.71
N GLN A 626 -5.63 4.84 -23.03
CA GLN A 626 -4.52 5.49 -23.71
C GLN A 626 -4.51 6.99 -23.42
N THR A 627 -5.65 7.66 -23.58
CA THR A 627 -5.80 9.10 -23.34
C THR A 627 -5.43 9.48 -21.89
N ILE A 628 -5.88 8.69 -20.91
CA ILE A 628 -5.57 8.92 -19.49
C ILE A 628 -4.08 8.68 -19.21
N ILE A 629 -3.49 7.60 -19.73
CA ILE A 629 -2.06 7.31 -19.56
C ILE A 629 -1.19 8.43 -20.15
N GLU A 630 -1.52 8.90 -21.35
CA GLU A 630 -0.74 9.91 -22.08
C GLU A 630 -0.90 11.32 -21.52
N ASN A 631 -2.08 11.66 -20.99
CA ASN A 631 -2.40 13.04 -20.60
C ASN A 631 -2.54 13.26 -19.10
N CYS A 632 -2.92 12.24 -18.32
CA CYS A 632 -3.32 12.42 -16.93
C CYS A 632 -2.31 11.86 -15.93
N LEU A 633 -1.59 10.78 -16.25
CA LEU A 633 -0.76 10.06 -15.28
C LEU A 633 0.72 10.40 -15.41
N PHE A 634 1.36 10.80 -14.31
CA PHE A 634 2.77 11.19 -14.25
C PHE A 634 3.48 10.50 -13.07
N GLY A 635 4.73 10.09 -13.27
CA GLY A 635 5.48 9.36 -12.26
C GLY A 635 6.98 9.68 -12.30
N VAL A 636 7.61 9.76 -11.12
CA VAL A 636 9.06 9.95 -10.99
C VAL A 636 9.61 8.94 -9.99
N ASP A 637 10.71 8.29 -10.34
CA ASP A 637 11.49 7.48 -9.39
C ASP A 637 12.99 7.66 -9.63
N ILE A 638 13.79 7.59 -8.57
CA ILE A 638 15.25 7.67 -8.69
C ILE A 638 15.85 6.38 -9.27
N ASN A 639 15.15 5.25 -9.11
CA ASN A 639 15.57 3.94 -9.59
C ASN A 639 15.00 3.67 -10.99
N SER A 640 15.89 3.51 -11.96
CA SER A 640 15.54 3.23 -13.37
C SER A 640 14.74 1.93 -13.54
N ASN A 641 14.98 0.92 -12.70
CA ASN A 641 14.27 -0.34 -12.78
C ASN A 641 12.82 -0.20 -12.28
N SER A 642 12.57 0.61 -11.24
CA SER A 642 11.22 0.95 -10.79
C SER A 642 10.42 1.63 -11.90
N VAL A 643 11.02 2.61 -12.58
CA VAL A 643 10.42 3.28 -13.76
C VAL A 643 10.06 2.28 -14.87
N LYS A 644 10.95 1.34 -15.20
CA LYS A 644 10.67 0.30 -16.21
C LYS A 644 9.51 -0.60 -15.81
N ILE A 645 9.39 -0.98 -14.54
CA ILE A 645 8.27 -1.78 -14.04
C ILE A 645 6.97 -0.99 -14.13
N CYS A 646 6.98 0.29 -13.72
CA CYS A 646 5.80 1.15 -13.83
C CYS A 646 5.29 1.24 -15.27
N ARG A 647 6.19 1.46 -16.23
CA ARG A 647 5.84 1.44 -17.66
C ARG A 647 5.28 0.10 -18.10
N LEU A 648 5.90 -1.01 -17.69
CA LEU A 648 5.43 -2.36 -17.98
C LEU A 648 4.00 -2.60 -17.45
N ARG A 649 3.70 -2.20 -16.20
CA ARG A 649 2.37 -2.36 -15.63
C ARG A 649 1.30 -1.58 -16.41
N LEU A 650 1.60 -0.33 -16.78
CA LEU A 650 0.69 0.49 -17.58
C LEU A 650 0.48 -0.11 -18.99
N TRP A 651 1.53 -0.66 -19.62
CA TRP A 651 1.40 -1.37 -20.89
C TRP A 651 0.56 -2.65 -20.76
N ILE A 652 0.74 -3.43 -19.69
CA ILE A 652 -0.07 -4.65 -19.47
C ILE A 652 -1.54 -4.27 -19.26
N GLU A 653 -1.82 -3.21 -18.48
CA GLU A 653 -3.20 -2.77 -18.24
C GLU A 653 -3.88 -2.23 -19.50
N LEU A 654 -3.12 -1.64 -20.42
CA LEU A 654 -3.62 -1.24 -21.74
C LEU A 654 -3.75 -2.44 -22.69
N LEU A 655 -2.81 -3.39 -22.63
CA LEU A 655 -2.80 -4.61 -23.43
C LEU A 655 -4.09 -5.42 -23.22
N LYS A 656 -4.61 -5.49 -21.99
CA LYS A 656 -5.91 -6.12 -21.67
C LYS A 656 -7.07 -5.66 -22.58
N ASN A 657 -7.01 -4.42 -23.08
CA ASN A 657 -8.02 -3.86 -23.98
C ASN A 657 -7.55 -3.66 -25.43
N ALA A 658 -6.39 -4.20 -25.82
CA ALA A 658 -5.92 -4.14 -27.20
C ALA A 658 -6.90 -4.85 -28.15
N TYR A 659 -7.07 -4.29 -29.35
CA TYR A 659 -8.05 -4.76 -30.34
C TYR A 659 -7.43 -4.90 -31.73
N TYR A 660 -8.05 -5.71 -32.59
CA TYR A 660 -7.65 -5.86 -33.97
C TYR A 660 -8.18 -4.69 -34.82
N LYS A 661 -7.29 -3.98 -35.53
CA LYS A 661 -7.69 -2.99 -36.56
C LYS A 661 -8.16 -3.67 -37.84
N ASN A 662 -7.54 -4.80 -38.15
CA ASN A 662 -7.83 -5.69 -39.28
C ASN A 662 -7.47 -7.13 -38.89
N THR A 663 -7.49 -8.07 -39.83
CA THR A 663 -7.29 -9.51 -39.55
C THR A 663 -5.91 -9.86 -38.98
N THR A 664 -4.90 -9.00 -39.11
CA THR A 664 -3.51 -9.30 -38.73
C THR A 664 -2.87 -8.26 -37.81
N GLU A 665 -3.42 -7.06 -37.72
CA GLU A 665 -2.83 -5.94 -36.98
C GLU A 665 -3.62 -5.63 -35.71
N LEU A 666 -2.94 -5.77 -34.57
CA LEU A 666 -3.38 -5.29 -33.28
C LEU A 666 -3.07 -3.79 -33.15
N GLU A 667 -3.90 -3.04 -32.43
CA GLU A 667 -3.64 -1.64 -32.10
C GLU A 667 -2.31 -1.50 -31.35
N THR A 668 -1.54 -0.47 -31.72
CA THR A 668 -0.19 -0.25 -31.21
C THR A 668 -0.23 0.41 -29.84
N LEU A 669 0.72 0.07 -28.98
CA LEU A 669 0.81 0.65 -27.64
C LEU A 669 1.51 2.03 -27.71
N PRO A 670 1.11 2.98 -26.86
CA PRO A 670 1.68 4.32 -26.84
C PRO A 670 3.07 4.35 -26.18
N ASN A 671 3.79 5.45 -26.43
CA ASN A 671 5.08 5.73 -25.81
C ASN A 671 4.90 6.31 -24.40
N ILE A 672 4.86 5.45 -23.38
CA ILE A 672 4.66 5.83 -21.97
C ILE A 672 5.90 6.50 -21.34
N ASP A 673 7.06 6.44 -22.00
CA ASP A 673 8.35 6.97 -21.51
C ASP A 673 8.35 8.48 -21.24
N ILE A 674 7.34 9.18 -21.74
CA ILE A 674 7.22 10.64 -21.64
C ILE A 674 6.72 11.05 -20.26
N ASN A 675 5.84 10.28 -19.63
CA ASN A 675 5.22 10.67 -18.38
C ASN A 675 5.81 9.99 -17.15
N ILE A 676 6.49 8.85 -17.34
CA ILE A 676 7.16 8.13 -16.26
C ILE A 676 8.67 8.32 -16.42
N LYS A 677 9.30 9.06 -15.50
CA LYS A 677 10.69 9.53 -15.63
C LYS A 677 11.60 9.03 -14.51
N CYS A 678 12.88 8.85 -14.85
CA CYS A 678 13.94 8.54 -13.89
C CYS A 678 14.59 9.85 -13.40
N GLY A 679 14.69 10.03 -12.09
CA GLY A 679 15.36 11.17 -11.46
C GLY A 679 15.05 11.33 -9.97
N ASN A 680 15.87 12.09 -9.27
CA ASN A 680 15.66 12.48 -7.89
C ASN A 680 14.66 13.65 -7.83
N SER A 681 13.41 13.31 -7.53
CA SER A 681 12.29 14.26 -7.42
C SER A 681 12.49 15.37 -6.39
N LEU A 682 13.36 15.18 -5.38
CA LEU A 682 13.65 16.16 -4.33
C LEU A 682 14.73 17.19 -4.72
N ILE A 683 15.46 17.01 -5.81
CA ILE A 683 16.58 17.88 -6.19
C ILE A 683 16.34 18.46 -7.57
N SER A 684 16.37 19.78 -7.67
CA SER A 684 16.37 20.52 -8.93
C SER A 684 17.45 21.59 -8.92
N ARG A 685 18.08 21.85 -10.06
CA ARG A 685 19.06 22.93 -10.28
C ARG A 685 18.36 24.29 -10.32
N PHE A 686 17.14 24.31 -10.84
CA PHE A 686 16.31 25.51 -10.91
C PHE A 686 15.17 25.42 -9.92
N ALA A 687 14.86 26.55 -9.27
CA ALA A 687 13.68 26.65 -8.43
C ALA A 687 12.40 26.56 -9.29
N ILE A 688 11.32 26.04 -8.71
CA ILE A 688 10.04 25.87 -9.41
C ILE A 688 9.49 27.23 -9.88
N ASP A 689 9.71 28.28 -9.10
CA ASP A 689 9.27 29.66 -9.33
C ASP A 689 10.26 30.54 -10.10
N ALA A 690 11.39 29.99 -10.58
CA ALA A 690 12.37 30.77 -11.34
C ALA A 690 11.77 31.34 -12.65
N ASP A 691 12.17 32.54 -13.07
CA ASP A 691 11.71 33.07 -14.36
C ASP A 691 12.45 32.36 -15.52
N LEU A 692 11.76 31.44 -16.20
CA LEU A 692 12.30 30.73 -17.36
C LEU A 692 12.67 31.71 -18.49
N LYS A 693 11.95 32.84 -18.64
CA LYS A 693 12.23 33.83 -19.70
C LYS A 693 13.61 34.45 -19.53
N GLN A 694 14.14 34.55 -18.29
CA GLN A 694 15.52 35.01 -18.07
C GLN A 694 16.58 33.97 -18.46
N ALA A 695 16.33 32.69 -18.20
CA ALA A 695 17.22 31.61 -18.63
C ALA A 695 17.17 31.41 -20.16
N LEU A 696 15.99 31.61 -20.77
CA LEU A 696 15.73 31.44 -22.21
C LEU A 696 16.23 32.60 -23.08
N LYS A 697 16.45 33.79 -22.52
CA LYS A 697 16.87 35.00 -23.29
C LYS A 697 18.18 34.82 -24.09
N LYS A 698 18.96 33.78 -23.81
CA LYS A 698 20.21 33.45 -24.51
C LYS A 698 20.17 32.11 -25.28
N SER A 699 19.09 31.36 -25.17
CA SER A 699 18.91 30.09 -25.89
C SER A 699 18.31 30.35 -27.27
N LYS A 700 18.66 29.50 -28.24
CA LYS A 700 18.00 29.46 -29.57
C LYS A 700 16.58 28.88 -29.51
N TRP A 701 16.19 28.30 -28.37
CA TRP A 701 14.93 27.59 -28.18
C TRP A 701 13.93 28.35 -27.33
N THR A 702 12.64 28.17 -27.61
CA THR A 702 11.50 28.69 -26.83
C THR A 702 10.77 27.56 -26.10
N ILE A 703 9.98 27.89 -25.06
CA ILE A 703 9.14 26.89 -24.36
C ILE A 703 8.13 26.27 -25.33
N ASP A 704 7.55 27.07 -26.23
CA ASP A 704 6.63 26.57 -27.25
C ASP A 704 7.32 25.61 -28.21
N SER A 705 8.56 25.89 -28.65
CA SER A 705 9.32 24.94 -29.48
C SER A 705 9.58 23.61 -28.75
N TYR A 706 9.78 23.65 -27.43
CA TYR A 706 9.93 22.44 -26.62
C TYR A 706 8.60 21.69 -26.44
N ARG A 707 7.50 22.39 -26.15
CA ARG A 707 6.15 21.80 -26.06
C ARG A 707 5.77 21.13 -27.37
N ILE A 708 6.02 21.78 -28.51
CA ILE A 708 5.77 21.23 -29.85
C ILE A 708 6.65 20.00 -30.10
N ALA A 709 7.93 20.02 -29.73
CA ALA A 709 8.81 18.87 -29.89
C ALA A 709 8.33 17.65 -29.06
N VAL A 710 7.90 17.88 -27.82
CA VAL A 710 7.34 16.83 -26.94
C VAL A 710 6.01 16.30 -27.48
N ASP A 711 5.12 17.17 -27.95
CA ASP A 711 3.84 16.79 -28.54
C ASP A 711 4.01 16.02 -29.86
N THR A 712 4.94 16.45 -30.70
CA THR A 712 5.29 15.74 -31.95
C THR A 712 5.91 14.37 -31.65
N TYR A 713 6.74 14.28 -30.61
CA TYR A 713 7.30 13.00 -30.16
C TYR A 713 6.22 12.04 -29.65
N ARG A 714 5.21 12.53 -28.92
CA ARG A 714 4.04 11.72 -28.47
C ARG A 714 3.30 11.10 -29.64
N ASN A 715 3.00 11.93 -30.63
CA ASN A 715 2.17 11.57 -31.77
C ASN A 715 2.97 11.05 -32.97
N ALA A 716 4.25 10.69 -32.78
CA ALA A 716 5.13 10.29 -33.87
C ALA A 716 4.65 8.98 -34.53
N GLU A 717 4.40 9.04 -35.84
CA GLU A 717 3.90 7.90 -36.63
C GLU A 717 5.03 7.01 -37.18
N SER A 718 6.29 7.47 -37.09
CA SER A 718 7.49 6.76 -37.54
C SER A 718 8.64 6.82 -36.53
N LYS A 719 9.53 5.83 -36.61
CA LYS A 719 10.71 5.74 -35.73
C LYS A 719 11.75 6.82 -36.03
N GLU A 720 11.86 7.21 -37.29
CA GLU A 720 12.77 8.26 -37.75
C GLU A 720 12.37 9.59 -37.13
N GLN A 721 11.08 9.95 -37.22
CA GLN A 721 10.53 11.14 -36.58
C GLN A 721 10.71 11.10 -35.06
N LYS A 722 10.48 9.94 -34.44
CA LYS A 722 10.69 9.73 -33.00
C LYS A 722 12.14 10.04 -32.59
N LYS A 723 13.13 9.43 -33.26
CA LYS A 723 14.56 9.64 -32.98
C LYS A 723 15.01 11.09 -33.21
N GLU A 724 14.47 11.74 -34.24
CA GLU A 724 14.76 13.14 -34.53
C GLU A 724 14.25 14.05 -33.39
N MET A 725 13.01 13.86 -32.96
CA MET A 725 12.44 14.62 -31.85
C MET A 725 13.10 14.30 -30.51
N GLU A 726 13.50 13.05 -30.27
CA GLU A 726 14.29 12.63 -29.10
C GLU A 726 15.62 13.39 -29.01
N ARG A 727 16.36 13.46 -30.12
CA ARG A 727 17.61 14.23 -30.21
C ARG A 727 17.36 15.72 -29.99
N LEU A 728 16.32 16.26 -30.61
CA LEU A 728 15.93 17.66 -30.42
C LEU A 728 15.60 17.97 -28.95
N ILE A 729 14.81 17.12 -28.29
CA ILE A 729 14.49 17.23 -26.86
C ILE A 729 15.75 17.15 -26.01
N ALA A 730 16.67 16.22 -26.31
CA ALA A 730 17.94 16.07 -25.60
C ALA A 730 18.85 17.29 -25.78
N ASP A 731 18.95 17.82 -27.00
CA ASP A 731 19.71 19.03 -27.31
C ASP A 731 19.15 20.25 -26.57
N ILE A 732 17.82 20.43 -26.61
CA ILE A 732 17.13 21.48 -25.87
C ILE A 732 17.42 21.37 -24.36
N LYS A 733 17.34 20.17 -23.79
CA LYS A 733 17.64 19.91 -22.36
C LYS A 733 19.11 20.16 -22.02
N SER A 734 20.04 19.81 -22.91
CA SER A 734 21.47 20.03 -22.73
C SER A 734 21.79 21.53 -22.70
N ASP A 735 21.21 22.28 -23.65
CA ASP A 735 21.33 23.74 -23.72
C ASP A 735 20.81 24.39 -22.42
N PHE A 736 19.72 23.88 -21.83
CA PHE A 736 19.21 24.35 -20.52
C PHE A 736 20.10 24.01 -19.31
N ARG A 737 20.78 22.87 -19.32
CA ARG A 737 21.57 22.37 -18.17
C ARG A 737 22.98 22.98 -18.07
N SER A 738 23.51 23.51 -19.17
CA SER A 738 24.90 23.99 -19.27
C SER A 738 25.13 25.40 -18.71
N GLU A 739 24.08 26.15 -18.41
CA GLU A 739 24.17 27.51 -17.87
C GLU A 739 24.15 27.54 -16.33
N ILE A 740 25.29 27.29 -15.67
CA ILE A 740 25.58 28.12 -14.50
C ILE A 740 25.59 29.54 -15.04
N SER A 741 24.52 30.29 -14.75
CA SER A 741 24.24 31.59 -15.35
C SER A 741 25.52 32.40 -15.48
N MET A 742 25.81 32.96 -16.66
CA MET A 742 26.90 33.94 -16.83
C MET A 742 26.80 35.12 -15.84
N ASN A 743 25.69 35.25 -15.10
CA ASN A 743 25.48 36.20 -14.04
C ASN A 743 25.87 35.75 -12.63
N ASP A 744 26.26 34.49 -12.43
CA ASP A 744 26.76 33.98 -11.15
C ASP A 744 27.98 34.81 -10.70
N PRO A 745 28.01 35.31 -9.44
CA PRO A 745 29.10 36.13 -8.94
C PRO A 745 30.48 35.49 -9.10
N LYS A 746 30.59 34.16 -8.96
CA LYS A 746 31.84 33.41 -9.12
C LYS A 746 32.27 33.36 -10.58
N VAL A 747 31.35 33.12 -11.51
CA VAL A 747 31.64 33.11 -12.97
C VAL A 747 32.04 34.51 -13.48
N LYS A 748 31.39 35.57 -12.97
CA LYS A 748 31.78 36.96 -13.26
C LYS A 748 33.16 37.29 -12.71
N LYS A 749 33.45 36.88 -11.47
CA LYS A 749 34.76 37.07 -10.85
C LYS A 749 35.86 36.32 -11.63
N LEU A 750 35.60 35.08 -12.04
CA LEU A 750 36.53 34.31 -12.86
C LEU A 750 36.83 35.03 -14.17
N ARG A 751 35.81 35.48 -14.93
CA ARG A 751 36.03 36.23 -16.18
C ARG A 751 36.87 37.48 -16.00
N LYS A 752 36.65 38.21 -14.90
CA LYS A 752 37.43 39.40 -14.58
C LYS A 752 38.90 39.03 -14.32
N LEU A 753 39.15 38.03 -13.47
CA LEU A 753 40.49 37.56 -13.14
C LEU A 753 41.23 36.99 -14.36
N SER A 754 40.57 36.16 -15.17
CA SER A 754 41.14 35.63 -16.42
C SER A 754 41.42 36.75 -17.44
N GLY A 755 40.56 37.76 -17.50
CA GLY A 755 40.77 38.94 -18.36
C GLY A 755 41.93 39.82 -17.90
N ASP A 756 42.08 40.00 -16.58
CA ASP A 756 43.20 40.72 -15.97
C ASP A 756 44.52 39.96 -16.18
N LEU A 757 44.52 38.64 -16.00
CA LEU A 757 45.67 37.76 -16.27
C LEU A 757 46.05 37.77 -17.76
N PHE A 758 45.07 37.72 -18.66
CA PHE A 758 45.31 37.80 -20.10
C PHE A 758 45.87 39.16 -20.51
N ARG A 759 45.35 40.27 -19.97
CA ARG A 759 45.92 41.61 -20.21
C ARG A 759 47.36 41.71 -19.71
N LEU A 760 47.65 41.14 -18.55
CA LEU A 760 48.96 41.18 -17.92
C LEU A 760 50.02 40.35 -18.65
N THR A 761 49.59 39.26 -19.32
CA THR A 761 50.47 38.32 -20.04
C THR A 761 50.55 38.58 -21.55
N ASN A 762 49.54 39.23 -22.14
CA ASN A 762 49.41 39.40 -23.60
C ASN A 762 49.52 40.87 -24.07
N GLN A 763 49.72 41.82 -23.16
CA GLN A 763 50.28 43.12 -23.53
C GLN A 763 51.72 42.90 -23.99
N GLY A 764 51.94 42.93 -25.31
CA GLY A 764 53.27 42.89 -25.90
C GLY A 764 54.18 43.94 -25.27
N GLN A 765 55.22 43.49 -24.57
CA GLN A 765 56.16 44.35 -23.88
C GLN A 765 57.06 45.04 -24.92
N LEU A 766 56.86 46.34 -25.13
CA LEU A 766 57.67 47.16 -26.04
C LEU A 766 59.03 47.61 -25.44
N PHE A 767 59.31 47.31 -24.16
CA PHE A 767 60.57 47.66 -23.48
C PHE A 767 61.00 46.59 -22.45
N GLU A 768 62.31 46.43 -22.21
CA GLU A 768 62.87 45.52 -21.20
C GLU A 768 62.58 46.01 -19.77
N MET A 769 62.01 45.13 -18.94
CA MET A 769 61.72 45.42 -17.53
C MET A 769 62.97 45.38 -16.66
N SER A 770 63.06 46.28 -15.67
CA SER A 770 64.12 46.20 -14.65
C SER A 770 63.95 44.97 -13.74
N LYS A 771 65.02 44.54 -13.05
CA LYS A 771 64.99 43.39 -12.13
C LYS A 771 63.89 43.47 -11.07
N LYS A 772 63.58 44.67 -10.57
CA LYS A 772 62.55 44.89 -9.54
C LYS A 772 61.14 44.76 -10.13
N GLU A 773 60.90 45.37 -11.29
CA GLU A 773 59.62 45.29 -11.98
C GLU A 773 59.29 43.87 -12.44
N LYS A 774 60.30 43.09 -12.85
CA LYS A 774 60.13 41.68 -13.24
C LYS A 774 59.74 40.79 -12.05
N ALA A 775 60.28 41.08 -10.85
CA ALA A 775 59.91 40.36 -9.64
C ALA A 775 58.47 40.65 -9.21
N ASP A 776 58.06 41.93 -9.23
CA ASP A 776 56.69 42.34 -8.89
C ASP A 776 55.67 41.80 -9.91
N TRP A 777 56.01 41.81 -11.20
CA TRP A 777 55.19 41.23 -12.27
C TRP A 777 55.01 39.71 -12.10
N ASN A 778 56.10 38.97 -11.86
CA ASN A 778 56.04 37.53 -11.62
C ASN A 778 55.18 37.20 -10.38
N SER A 779 55.30 37.98 -9.30
CA SER A 779 54.48 37.78 -8.09
C SER A 779 52.99 37.98 -8.39
N LYS A 780 52.65 38.99 -9.18
CA LYS A 780 51.25 39.33 -9.49
C LYS A 780 50.61 38.36 -10.49
N VAL A 781 51.38 37.89 -11.48
CA VAL A 781 50.97 36.81 -12.38
C VAL A 781 50.71 35.53 -11.57
N LYS A 782 51.59 35.20 -10.62
CA LYS A 782 51.45 34.01 -9.77
C LYS A 782 50.19 34.07 -8.92
N GLU A 783 49.96 35.20 -8.23
CA GLU A 783 48.77 35.41 -7.39
C GLU A 783 47.46 35.32 -8.21
N LEU A 784 47.40 36.00 -9.36
CA LEU A 784 46.24 35.94 -10.26
C LEU A 784 46.02 34.54 -10.83
N THR A 785 47.08 33.81 -11.17
CA THR A 785 47.00 32.42 -11.65
C THR A 785 46.43 31.50 -10.59
N GLU A 786 46.95 31.57 -9.36
CA GLU A 786 46.50 30.75 -8.24
C GLU A 786 45.03 31.05 -7.86
N GLU A 787 44.62 32.32 -7.84
CA GLU A 787 43.24 32.70 -7.55
C GLU A 787 42.28 32.30 -8.67
N THR A 788 42.69 32.44 -9.94
CA THR A 788 41.92 31.99 -11.11
C THR A 788 41.74 30.47 -11.08
N GLN A 789 42.82 29.71 -10.88
CA GLN A 789 42.79 28.26 -10.85
C GLN A 789 41.95 27.72 -9.69
N LYS A 790 42.04 28.34 -8.51
CA LYS A 790 41.19 28.00 -7.37
C LYS A 790 39.70 28.24 -7.65
N LEU A 791 39.37 29.39 -8.26
CA LEU A 791 37.98 29.69 -8.64
C LEU A 791 37.49 28.76 -9.76
N GLU A 792 38.36 28.40 -10.72
CA GLU A 792 38.08 27.41 -11.76
C GLU A 792 37.78 26.05 -11.16
N THR A 793 38.61 25.55 -10.25
CA THR A 793 38.38 24.29 -9.54
C THR A 793 37.10 24.33 -8.72
N GLU A 794 36.80 25.43 -8.02
CA GLU A 794 35.55 25.56 -7.25
C GLU A 794 34.32 25.60 -8.18
N ILE A 795 34.41 26.27 -9.33
CA ILE A 795 33.34 26.29 -10.35
C ILE A 795 33.23 24.92 -11.03
N GLU A 796 34.32 24.24 -11.32
CA GLU A 796 34.33 22.87 -11.83
C GLU A 796 33.75 21.89 -10.82
N GLU A 797 34.06 21.99 -9.53
CA GLU A 797 33.42 21.19 -8.46
C GLU A 797 31.92 21.46 -8.36
N ILE A 798 31.48 22.71 -8.53
CA ILE A 798 30.06 23.08 -8.59
C ILE A 798 29.40 22.58 -9.88
N LYS A 799 30.10 22.56 -11.02
CA LYS A 799 29.60 22.00 -12.30
C LYS A 799 29.58 20.47 -12.29
N ALA A 800 30.58 19.87 -11.65
CA ALA A 800 30.77 18.44 -11.45
C ALA A 800 30.00 17.92 -10.23
N ASN A 801 29.19 18.75 -9.56
CA ASN A 801 28.52 18.40 -8.32
C ASN A 801 27.71 17.11 -8.48
N LYS A 802 28.20 16.05 -7.85
CA LYS A 802 27.59 14.72 -7.83
C LYS A 802 26.14 14.74 -7.32
N ILE A 803 25.78 15.76 -6.51
CA ILE A 803 24.43 15.99 -5.99
C ILE A 803 23.39 16.24 -7.11
N TYR A 804 23.78 16.91 -8.20
CA TYR A 804 22.90 17.23 -9.31
C TYR A 804 22.97 16.24 -10.48
N GLU A 805 23.69 15.12 -10.32
CA GLU A 805 23.83 14.11 -11.38
C GLU A 805 22.48 13.47 -11.74
N ASN A 806 21.64 13.25 -10.73
CA ASN A 806 20.29 12.69 -10.88
C ASN A 806 19.19 13.72 -10.62
N ALA A 807 19.49 15.03 -10.67
CA ALA A 807 18.47 16.05 -10.39
C ALA A 807 17.30 15.98 -11.38
N PHE A 808 16.08 16.13 -10.87
CA PHE A 808 14.86 16.11 -11.64
C PHE A 808 14.29 17.53 -11.82
N GLU A 809 14.38 18.04 -13.06
CA GLU A 809 13.88 19.37 -13.40
C GLU A 809 12.40 19.32 -13.79
N TRP A 810 11.52 19.44 -12.79
CA TRP A 810 10.06 19.34 -12.94
C TRP A 810 9.47 20.07 -14.15
N ARG A 811 9.95 21.29 -14.44
CA ARG A 811 9.44 22.12 -15.53
C ARG A 811 9.86 21.65 -16.92
N PHE A 812 11.05 21.06 -17.03
CA PHE A 812 11.55 20.54 -18.30
C PHE A 812 11.06 19.12 -18.54
N GLU A 813 11.01 18.32 -17.49
CA GLU A 813 10.63 16.92 -17.61
C GLU A 813 9.11 16.75 -17.79
N PHE A 814 8.30 17.68 -17.27
CA PHE A 814 6.84 17.72 -17.44
C PHE A 814 6.34 19.11 -17.91
N PRO A 815 6.43 19.43 -19.21
CA PRO A 815 5.95 20.70 -19.73
C PRO A 815 4.41 20.85 -19.68
N GLU A 816 3.66 19.77 -19.46
CA GLU A 816 2.18 19.74 -19.44
C GLU A 816 1.59 20.45 -18.23
N VAL A 817 2.40 20.67 -17.20
CA VAL A 817 2.02 21.43 -16.01
C VAL A 817 2.49 22.88 -16.09
N LEU A 818 2.90 23.35 -17.27
CA LEU A 818 3.19 24.76 -17.54
C LEU A 818 1.98 25.46 -18.18
N ASN A 819 1.77 26.75 -17.86
CA ASN A 819 0.83 27.60 -18.59
C ASN A 819 1.47 28.13 -19.89
N ASP A 820 0.72 28.90 -20.68
CA ASP A 820 1.21 29.48 -21.94
C ASP A 820 2.33 30.52 -21.73
N ASP A 821 2.50 31.03 -20.52
CA ASP A 821 3.60 31.90 -20.13
C ASP A 821 4.87 31.15 -19.70
N GLY A 822 4.80 29.82 -19.56
CA GLY A 822 5.90 28.98 -19.08
C GLY A 822 6.03 28.87 -17.56
N ASP A 823 5.02 29.33 -16.83
CA ASP A 823 4.95 29.24 -15.38
C ASP A 823 4.43 27.86 -14.95
N PHE A 824 4.97 27.36 -13.85
CA PHE A 824 4.57 26.07 -13.30
C PHE A 824 3.22 26.17 -12.58
N VAL A 825 2.20 25.55 -13.17
CA VAL A 825 0.82 25.47 -12.64
C VAL A 825 0.72 24.38 -11.58
N GLY A 826 1.41 23.27 -11.78
CA GLY A 826 1.41 22.11 -10.88
C GLY A 826 0.33 21.06 -11.19
N PHE A 827 0.18 20.09 -10.30
CA PHE A 827 -0.69 18.92 -10.48
C PHE A 827 -2.02 19.05 -9.72
N ASN A 828 -3.07 18.43 -10.26
CA ASN A 828 -4.39 18.36 -9.61
C ASN A 828 -4.42 17.33 -8.48
N VAL A 829 -3.66 16.24 -8.60
CA VAL A 829 -3.58 15.18 -7.61
C VAL A 829 -2.13 14.79 -7.36
N LEU A 830 -1.73 14.74 -6.08
CA LEU A 830 -0.49 14.11 -5.62
C LEU A 830 -0.85 12.89 -4.77
N ILE A 831 -0.40 11.71 -5.18
CA ILE A 831 -0.70 10.46 -4.48
C ILE A 831 0.51 9.55 -4.49
N GLY A 832 0.71 8.75 -3.45
CA GLY A 832 1.83 7.79 -3.42
C GLY A 832 2.24 7.30 -2.03
N ASN A 833 3.29 6.49 -2.01
CA ASN A 833 3.97 5.99 -0.81
C ASN A 833 5.45 6.42 -0.80
N PRO A 834 5.79 7.58 -0.20
CA PRO A 834 7.16 8.08 -0.21
C PRO A 834 8.11 7.21 0.64
N PRO A 835 9.43 7.24 0.38
CA PRO A 835 10.42 6.41 1.08
C PRO A 835 10.58 6.73 2.58
N TYR A 836 10.65 5.69 3.42
CA TYR A 836 10.76 5.79 4.90
C TYR A 836 12.22 5.75 5.38
N ILE A 837 13.05 6.62 4.83
CA ILE A 837 14.49 6.70 5.14
C ILE A 837 14.74 7.77 6.20
N GLY A 838 15.34 7.38 7.33
CA GLY A 838 15.72 8.30 8.39
C GLY A 838 17.02 9.03 8.05
N ILE A 839 17.26 10.19 8.70
CA ILE A 839 18.48 10.97 8.51
C ILE A 839 19.77 10.14 8.61
N GLU A 840 19.79 9.11 9.46
CA GLU A 840 20.94 8.24 9.73
C GLU A 840 21.51 7.58 8.46
N ASP A 841 20.65 7.28 7.49
CA ASP A 841 20.97 6.55 6.25
C ASP A 841 21.20 7.49 5.04
N ILE A 842 21.01 8.80 5.21
CA ILE A 842 21.28 9.81 4.17
C ILE A 842 22.77 10.20 4.23
N THR A 843 23.46 10.40 3.09
CA THR A 843 24.87 10.86 3.13
C THR A 843 24.98 12.31 3.62
N TRP A 844 26.14 12.69 4.16
CA TRP A 844 26.35 14.01 4.74
C TRP A 844 26.12 15.16 3.73
N ASP A 845 26.57 14.99 2.48
CA ASP A 845 26.39 15.99 1.43
C ASP A 845 24.90 16.24 1.12
N TYR A 846 24.11 15.17 0.97
CA TYR A 846 22.66 15.31 0.74
C TYR A 846 21.95 15.90 1.96
N ARG A 847 22.35 15.56 3.20
CA ARG A 847 21.76 16.17 4.41
C ARG A 847 21.92 17.68 4.40
N ARG A 848 23.16 18.16 4.20
CA ARG A 848 23.46 19.59 4.18
C ARG A 848 22.74 20.29 3.05
N PHE A 849 22.64 19.64 1.88
CA PHE A 849 21.88 20.17 0.76
C PHE A 849 20.39 20.29 1.07
N TYR A 850 19.75 19.27 1.62
CA TYR A 850 18.33 19.33 1.99
C TYR A 850 18.03 20.42 3.02
N GLU A 851 18.91 20.64 3.99
CA GLU A 851 18.80 21.71 4.98
C GLU A 851 18.79 23.12 4.36
N THR A 852 19.34 23.31 3.15
CA THR A 852 19.31 24.62 2.46
C THR A 852 18.04 24.85 1.65
N ILE A 853 17.34 23.79 1.22
CA ILE A 853 16.21 23.90 0.28
C ILE A 853 14.85 23.52 0.89
N TYR A 854 14.81 22.81 2.03
CA TYR A 854 13.57 22.37 2.67
C TYR A 854 13.44 22.88 4.11
N LYS A 855 12.26 23.42 4.45
CA LYS A 855 11.93 23.85 5.82
C LYS A 855 11.75 22.64 6.76
N THR A 856 11.28 21.53 6.21
CA THR A 856 11.09 20.25 6.90
C THR A 856 12.39 19.53 7.21
N ALA A 857 13.51 19.90 6.56
CA ALA A 857 14.85 19.40 6.85
C ALA A 857 15.45 20.06 8.12
N THR A 858 14.74 19.99 9.26
CA THR A 858 15.21 20.56 10.53
C THR A 858 15.49 19.47 11.56
N GLY A 859 16.71 19.44 12.11
CA GLY A 859 17.09 18.49 13.16
C GLY A 859 17.16 17.04 12.65
N ARG A 860 16.48 16.10 13.32
CA ARG A 860 16.35 14.72 12.83
C ARG A 860 15.09 14.61 11.98
N PHE A 861 15.25 14.71 10.67
CA PHE A 861 14.15 14.56 9.71
C PHE A 861 14.14 13.18 9.05
N ASP A 862 13.04 12.87 8.37
CA ASP A 862 12.88 11.67 7.54
C ASP A 862 12.60 12.10 6.10
N LEU A 863 13.01 11.27 5.13
CA LEU A 863 12.91 11.62 3.71
C LEU A 863 11.46 11.90 3.27
N TYR A 864 10.49 11.12 3.76
CA TYR A 864 9.07 11.36 3.46
C TYR A 864 8.58 12.75 3.89
N SER A 865 9.20 13.39 4.89
CA SER A 865 8.82 14.75 5.28
C SER A 865 9.23 15.80 4.25
N LEU A 866 10.34 15.56 3.55
CA LEU A 866 10.77 16.38 2.41
C LEU A 866 9.85 16.16 1.21
N PHE A 867 9.42 14.91 0.98
CA PHE A 867 8.42 14.59 -0.04
C PHE A 867 7.07 15.28 0.20
N ILE A 868 6.63 15.40 1.46
CA ILE A 868 5.41 16.17 1.79
C ILE A 868 5.59 17.64 1.38
N GLU A 869 6.71 18.27 1.76
CA GLU A 869 6.97 19.66 1.39
C GLU A 869 7.09 19.83 -0.14
N LYS A 870 7.80 18.91 -0.81
CA LYS A 870 7.92 18.92 -2.26
C LYS A 870 6.58 18.75 -2.96
N ALA A 871 5.75 17.80 -2.51
CA ALA A 871 4.41 17.58 -3.05
C ALA A 871 3.55 18.84 -2.94
N MET A 872 3.63 19.55 -1.81
CA MET A 872 2.93 20.81 -1.59
C MET A 872 3.45 21.95 -2.48
N GLN A 873 4.73 21.96 -2.83
CA GLN A 873 5.31 22.91 -3.79
C GLN A 873 4.86 22.64 -5.24
N ILE A 874 4.62 21.38 -5.61
CA ILE A 874 4.23 21.01 -6.99
C ILE A 874 2.72 20.80 -7.18
N LYS A 875 1.93 20.84 -6.10
CA LYS A 875 0.46 20.74 -6.11
C LYS A 875 -0.15 22.09 -6.51
N GLN A 876 -1.22 22.06 -7.30
CA GLN A 876 -2.06 23.23 -7.50
C GLN A 876 -2.69 23.70 -6.18
N PRO A 877 -2.98 25.00 -5.98
CA PRO A 877 -3.64 25.49 -4.77
C PRO A 877 -4.93 24.74 -4.44
N THR A 878 -5.69 24.35 -5.45
CA THR A 878 -6.93 23.59 -5.33
C THR A 878 -6.77 22.08 -5.56
N GLY A 879 -5.54 21.59 -5.75
CA GLY A 879 -5.27 20.16 -5.91
C GLY A 879 -5.50 19.37 -4.62
N VAL A 880 -5.64 18.06 -4.76
CA VAL A 880 -5.77 17.09 -3.66
C VAL A 880 -4.43 16.37 -3.46
N PHE A 881 -4.09 16.07 -2.21
CA PHE A 881 -2.88 15.35 -1.83
C PHE A 881 -3.23 14.19 -0.91
N THR A 882 -2.65 13.01 -1.13
CA THR A 882 -2.88 11.83 -0.30
C THR A 882 -1.64 10.94 -0.24
N TYR A 883 -0.98 10.84 0.92
CA TYR A 883 0.15 9.93 1.13
C TYR A 883 -0.10 8.93 2.25
N ILE A 884 0.47 7.74 2.10
CA ILE A 884 0.66 6.78 3.19
C ILE A 884 2.04 6.96 3.81
N ILE A 885 2.09 7.24 5.11
CA ILE A 885 3.32 7.57 5.85
C ILE A 885 3.32 6.93 7.25
N PRO A 886 4.48 6.84 7.93
CA PRO A 886 4.55 6.25 9.26
C PRO A 886 3.76 7.03 10.32
N GLY A 887 3.06 6.34 11.23
CA GLY A 887 2.21 6.92 12.28
C GLY A 887 2.94 7.83 13.27
N LYS A 888 4.28 7.76 13.37
CA LYS A 888 5.10 8.74 14.10
C LYS A 888 4.89 10.18 13.62
N PHE A 889 4.39 10.37 12.39
CA PHE A 889 4.04 11.67 11.84
C PHE A 889 2.95 12.38 12.63
N LEU A 890 2.01 11.66 13.26
CA LEU A 890 0.84 12.26 13.92
C LEU A 890 1.19 13.19 15.09
N ASN A 891 2.30 12.93 15.80
CA ASN A 891 2.56 13.53 17.10
C ASN A 891 4.04 13.85 17.39
N ASN A 892 5.00 13.33 16.65
CA ASN A 892 6.41 13.57 16.95
C ASN A 892 6.78 15.04 16.62
N LYS A 893 7.55 15.68 17.50
CA LYS A 893 7.92 17.11 17.43
C LYS A 893 8.74 17.45 16.18
N GLN A 894 9.50 16.48 15.65
CA GLN A 894 10.30 16.69 14.44
C GLN A 894 9.44 16.95 13.19
N PHE A 895 8.14 16.60 13.19
CA PHE A 895 7.26 16.78 12.04
C PHE A 895 6.26 17.93 12.19
N VAL A 896 6.43 18.82 13.19
CA VAL A 896 5.55 19.98 13.39
C VAL A 896 5.48 20.85 12.13
N THR A 897 6.64 21.13 11.51
CA THR A 897 6.72 21.90 10.26
C THR A 897 5.94 21.22 9.13
N ALA A 898 6.11 19.92 8.95
CA ALA A 898 5.41 19.17 7.91
C ALA A 898 3.88 19.13 8.16
N ARG A 899 3.43 18.90 9.40
CA ARG A 899 2.00 18.97 9.75
C ARG A 899 1.41 20.36 9.51
N LYS A 900 2.17 21.42 9.82
CA LYS A 900 1.75 22.79 9.54
C LYS A 900 1.54 23.04 8.04
N ILE A 901 2.47 22.57 7.20
CA ILE A 901 2.36 22.69 5.75
C ILE A 901 1.10 21.94 5.25
N VAL A 902 0.83 20.74 5.76
CA VAL A 902 -0.37 19.96 5.40
C VAL A 902 -1.67 20.65 5.82
N CYS A 903 -1.69 21.40 6.92
CA CYS A 903 -2.89 22.09 7.41
C CYS A 903 -3.18 23.45 6.77
N ASP A 904 -2.25 24.03 6.01
CA ASP A 904 -2.30 25.45 5.62
C ASP A 904 -3.52 25.79 4.74
N ASN A 905 -4.61 26.30 5.35
CA ASN A 905 -5.89 26.68 4.72
C ASN A 905 -6.63 25.55 3.95
N HIS A 906 -6.47 24.30 4.36
CA HIS A 906 -7.08 23.13 3.70
C HIS A 906 -7.76 22.20 4.71
N GLY A 907 -8.72 21.41 4.24
CA GLY A 907 -9.25 20.27 4.99
C GLY A 907 -8.22 19.15 5.08
N VAL A 908 -8.19 18.43 6.19
CA VAL A 908 -7.26 17.34 6.44
C VAL A 908 -8.03 16.09 6.86
N THR A 909 -7.78 14.97 6.20
CA THR A 909 -8.26 13.66 6.65
C THR A 909 -7.07 12.81 7.07
N VAL A 910 -7.17 12.16 8.24
CA VAL A 910 -6.21 11.17 8.72
C VAL A 910 -6.91 9.84 8.87
N VAL A 911 -6.42 8.81 8.19
CA VAL A 911 -6.94 7.44 8.33
C VAL A 911 -5.86 6.57 8.98
N LYS A 912 -6.16 6.04 10.16
CA LYS A 912 -5.31 5.09 10.87
C LYS A 912 -5.53 3.68 10.29
N ILE A 913 -4.45 3.07 9.82
CA ILE A 913 -4.45 1.68 9.33
C ILE A 913 -4.26 0.74 10.53
N ASP A 914 -5.06 -0.33 10.62
CA ASP A 914 -4.92 -1.34 11.67
C ASP A 914 -3.64 -2.18 11.48
N ASP A 915 -3.09 -2.66 12.60
CA ASP A 915 -1.76 -3.27 12.73
C ASP A 915 -1.62 -4.63 12.01
N LYS A 916 -2.73 -5.19 11.50
CA LYS A 916 -2.80 -6.48 10.78
C LYS A 916 -2.86 -6.36 9.24
N VAL A 917 -2.74 -5.15 8.69
CA VAL A 917 -2.95 -4.91 7.25
C VAL A 917 -1.73 -5.28 6.39
N PHE A 918 -0.51 -5.22 6.94
CA PHE A 918 0.71 -5.59 6.20
C PHE A 918 1.21 -6.97 6.65
N GLU A 919 1.24 -7.96 5.74
CA GLU A 919 1.66 -9.34 6.05
C GLU A 919 3.15 -9.45 6.42
N ASP A 920 4.02 -8.73 5.69
CA ASP A 920 5.48 -8.88 5.75
C ASP A 920 6.18 -7.85 6.68
N ALA A 921 5.46 -6.85 7.21
CA ALA A 921 6.04 -5.82 8.07
C ALA A 921 5.06 -5.26 9.11
N GLN A 922 5.44 -5.30 10.39
CA GLN A 922 4.72 -4.62 11.47
C GLN A 922 5.06 -3.13 11.50
N VAL A 923 4.50 -2.35 10.56
CA VAL A 923 4.71 -0.89 10.47
C VAL A 923 3.42 -0.17 10.82
N ASP A 924 3.51 0.71 11.83
CA ASP A 924 2.46 1.67 12.14
C ASP A 924 2.40 2.73 11.03
N SER A 925 1.35 2.68 10.21
CA SER A 925 1.13 3.56 9.05
C SER A 925 -0.20 4.31 9.14
N VAL A 926 -0.22 5.51 8.55
CA VAL A 926 -1.39 6.38 8.44
C VAL A 926 -1.50 6.96 7.04
N ILE A 927 -2.73 7.12 6.57
CA ILE A 927 -3.01 7.88 5.34
C ILE A 927 -3.28 9.32 5.76
N VAL A 928 -2.60 10.27 5.14
CA VAL A 928 -2.81 11.70 5.34
C VAL A 928 -3.25 12.31 4.02
N GLU A 929 -4.45 12.87 4.04
CA GLU A 929 -5.06 13.55 2.91
C GLU A 929 -5.18 15.06 3.22
N ASN A 930 -4.93 15.88 2.20
CA ASN A 930 -5.15 17.32 2.17
C ASN A 930 -6.02 17.65 0.95
N TYR A 931 -7.07 18.44 1.15
CA TYR A 931 -8.01 18.84 0.09
C TYR A 931 -8.51 20.27 0.30
N PRO A 932 -8.84 21.00 -0.78
CA PRO A 932 -9.39 22.34 -0.66
C PRO A 932 -10.77 22.28 0.01
N ALA A 933 -11.03 23.19 0.95
CA ALA A 933 -12.32 23.29 1.61
C ALA A 933 -12.62 24.74 1.98
N THR A 934 -13.86 25.19 1.75
CA THR A 934 -14.33 26.52 2.20
C THR A 934 -14.37 26.65 3.72
N LYS A 935 -14.55 25.51 4.43
CA LYS A 935 -14.35 25.37 5.88
C LYS A 935 -13.42 24.19 6.13
N ALA A 936 -12.18 24.49 6.52
CA ALA A 936 -11.15 23.51 6.75
C ALA A 936 -11.46 22.62 7.96
N LYS A 937 -11.91 21.39 7.71
CA LYS A 937 -12.17 20.39 8.74
C LYS A 937 -11.05 19.36 8.85
N TYR A 938 -10.78 18.93 10.07
CA TYR A 938 -10.00 17.74 10.36
C TYR A 938 -10.93 16.55 10.61
N LYS A 939 -10.69 15.44 9.91
CA LYS A 939 -11.42 14.20 10.09
C LYS A 939 -10.45 13.07 10.41
N ALA A 940 -10.79 12.24 11.38
CA ALA A 940 -10.04 11.04 11.72
C ALA A 940 -10.91 9.79 11.52
N PHE A 941 -10.33 8.79 10.86
CA PHE A 941 -10.94 7.48 10.64
C PHE A 941 -10.00 6.37 11.06
N LYS A 942 -10.56 5.19 11.32
CA LYS A 942 -9.83 3.92 11.43
C LYS A 942 -10.28 3.02 10.29
N ILE A 943 -9.34 2.48 9.52
CA ILE A 943 -9.65 1.46 8.51
C ILE A 943 -9.28 0.08 9.05
N THR A 944 -10.24 -0.84 8.96
CA THR A 944 -10.04 -2.28 9.20
C THR A 944 -10.23 -3.04 7.88
N MET A 945 -9.87 -4.33 7.81
CA MET A 945 -10.05 -5.15 6.60
C MET A 945 -11.50 -5.20 6.08
N GLN A 946 -12.48 -4.80 6.89
CA GLN A 946 -13.90 -4.96 6.58
C GLN A 946 -14.64 -3.62 6.48
N GLU A 947 -14.24 -2.57 7.21
CA GLU A 947 -14.96 -1.28 7.23
C GLU A 947 -14.06 -0.07 7.59
N LEU A 948 -14.49 1.12 7.12
CA LEU A 948 -13.96 2.44 7.54
C LEU A 948 -14.83 2.99 8.68
N GLN A 949 -14.25 3.15 9.86
CA GLN A 949 -14.92 3.68 11.04
C GLN A 949 -14.54 5.15 11.26
N SER A 950 -15.53 6.05 11.35
CA SER A 950 -15.29 7.44 11.76
C SER A 950 -14.94 7.49 13.25
N LEU A 951 -13.87 8.21 13.58
CA LEU A 951 -13.39 8.38 14.96
C LEU A 951 -13.71 9.78 15.51
N SER A 952 -13.36 10.84 14.76
CA SER A 952 -13.62 12.21 15.18
C SER A 952 -13.63 13.21 14.02
N GLU A 953 -14.26 14.36 14.26
CA GLU A 953 -14.29 15.50 13.33
C GLU A 953 -14.19 16.82 14.13
N THR A 954 -13.33 17.75 13.68
CA THR A 954 -13.19 19.10 14.27
C THR A 954 -12.76 20.12 13.20
N GLU A 955 -12.65 21.39 13.56
CA GLU A 955 -12.07 22.44 12.70
C GLU A 955 -10.53 22.37 12.73
N VAL A 956 -9.86 22.58 11.58
CA VAL A 956 -8.39 22.55 11.50
C VAL A 956 -7.75 23.64 12.38
N SER A 957 -8.44 24.75 12.60
CA SER A 957 -8.01 25.80 13.53
C SER A 957 -7.80 25.29 14.96
N SER A 958 -8.61 24.33 15.42
CA SER A 958 -8.44 23.68 16.73
C SER A 958 -7.10 22.95 16.84
N ILE A 959 -6.60 22.40 15.74
CA ILE A 959 -5.31 21.71 15.68
C ILE A 959 -4.16 22.71 15.56
N LEU A 960 -4.33 23.76 14.75
CA LEU A 960 -3.32 24.81 14.57
C LEU A 960 -3.07 25.62 15.86
N ASN A 961 -4.04 25.65 16.79
CA ASN A 961 -3.89 26.26 18.10
C ASN A 961 -2.98 25.44 19.05
N ASP A 962 -2.75 24.16 18.77
CA ASP A 962 -1.79 23.34 19.51
C ASP A 962 -0.36 23.73 19.07
N LYS A 963 0.52 24.09 20.02
CA LYS A 963 1.91 24.44 19.74
C LYS A 963 2.69 23.30 19.05
N GLU A 964 2.28 22.06 19.26
CA GLU A 964 2.87 20.87 18.65
C GLU A 964 2.02 20.32 17.49
N ILE A 965 0.88 20.94 17.16
CA ILE A 965 0.00 20.62 16.01
C ILE A 965 -0.28 19.10 15.95
N ILE A 966 -0.72 18.49 17.04
CA ILE A 966 -0.87 17.03 17.13
C ILE A 966 -2.16 16.59 16.42
N PHE A 967 -2.05 15.61 15.52
CA PHE A 967 -3.21 14.98 14.86
C PHE A 967 -3.79 13.88 15.77
N ARG A 968 -4.77 14.25 16.59
CA ARG A 968 -5.44 13.31 17.52
C ARG A 968 -6.55 12.54 16.81
N LEU A 969 -6.48 11.21 16.83
CA LEU A 969 -7.46 10.35 16.17
C LEU A 969 -8.85 10.39 16.84
N GLU A 970 -8.88 10.47 18.18
CA GLU A 970 -10.10 10.66 18.95
C GLU A 970 -10.10 12.06 19.57
N ILE A 971 -11.13 12.85 19.27
CA ILE A 971 -11.39 14.16 19.87
C ILE A 971 -12.74 14.08 20.55
N ASN A 972 -12.79 14.35 21.85
CA ASN A 972 -14.02 14.28 22.63
C ASN A 972 -14.00 15.38 23.68
N THR A 973 -14.93 16.31 23.55
CA THR A 973 -15.04 17.48 24.44
C THR A 973 -15.21 17.09 25.91
N LYS A 974 -15.85 15.96 26.23
CA LYS A 974 -15.90 15.45 27.62
C LYS A 974 -14.53 15.02 28.12
N PHE A 975 -13.72 14.36 27.28
CA PHE A 975 -12.35 13.99 27.63
C PHE A 975 -11.44 15.21 27.72
N ASP A 976 -11.52 16.14 26.77
CA ASP A 976 -10.69 17.35 26.78
C ASP A 976 -10.95 18.21 28.02
N ASN A 977 -12.21 18.32 28.46
CA ASN A 977 -12.56 18.98 29.73
C ASN A 977 -11.98 18.25 30.94
N LEU A 978 -12.07 16.92 30.97
CA LEU A 978 -11.51 16.10 32.04
C LEU A 978 -9.97 16.20 32.10
N ILE A 979 -9.29 16.17 30.94
CA ILE A 979 -7.84 16.37 30.84
C ILE A 979 -7.46 17.76 31.34
N THR A 980 -8.17 18.80 30.92
CA THR A 980 -7.93 20.18 31.37
C THR A 980 -8.09 20.30 32.89
N LYS A 981 -9.10 19.64 33.46
CA LYS A 981 -9.32 19.58 34.91
C LYS A 981 -8.19 18.84 35.64
N ILE A 982 -7.69 17.74 35.07
CA ILE A 982 -6.54 16.99 35.63
C ILE A 982 -5.27 17.85 35.60
N GLU A 983 -5.09 18.69 34.57
CA GLU A 983 -3.92 19.57 34.42
C GLU A 983 -4.01 20.86 35.24
N ALA A 984 -5.21 21.28 35.64
CA ALA A 984 -5.43 22.50 36.42
C ALA A 984 -4.75 22.44 37.80
N ASP A 985 -4.10 23.54 38.18
CA ASP A 985 -3.39 23.70 39.46
C ASP A 985 -2.38 22.58 39.77
N THR A 986 -1.70 22.08 38.74
CA THR A 986 -0.66 21.04 38.86
C THR A 986 0.73 21.53 38.47
N LEU A 987 1.75 20.83 38.97
CA LEU A 987 3.14 20.98 38.54
C LEU A 987 3.52 19.79 37.64
N LYS A 988 4.32 20.02 36.61
CA LYS A 988 4.80 18.94 35.75
C LYS A 988 5.93 18.18 36.44
N VAL A 989 6.04 16.87 36.19
CA VAL A 989 7.14 16.06 36.75
C VAL A 989 8.52 16.67 36.49
N LYS A 990 8.76 17.28 35.31
CA LYS A 990 10.03 17.97 35.00
C LYS A 990 10.37 19.15 35.92
N GLU A 991 9.38 19.72 36.60
CA GLU A 991 9.51 20.86 37.51
C GLU A 991 9.80 20.40 38.95
N ILE A 992 9.41 19.17 39.29
CA ILE A 992 9.55 18.61 40.65
C ILE A 992 10.57 17.47 40.75
N ALA A 993 11.04 16.94 39.61
CA ALA A 993 11.87 15.76 39.56
C ALA A 993 12.81 15.72 38.34
N GLU A 994 13.94 15.02 38.51
CA GLU A 994 14.84 14.65 37.43
C GLU A 994 14.50 13.27 36.88
N VAL A 995 14.19 13.18 35.59
CA VAL A 995 13.91 11.90 34.91
C VAL A 995 15.13 11.47 34.07
N LYS A 996 15.66 10.27 34.31
CA LYS A 996 16.88 9.75 33.68
C LYS A 996 16.68 8.34 33.11
N ASP A 997 17.42 8.04 32.04
CA ASP A 997 17.51 6.71 31.45
C ASP A 997 18.62 5.86 32.13
N GLY A 998 18.53 4.54 32.03
CA GLY A 998 19.51 3.59 32.56
C GLY A 998 20.80 3.50 31.75
N ILE A 999 21.65 2.54 32.12
CA ILE A 999 22.93 2.26 31.48
C ILE A 999 22.71 1.71 30.06
N VAL A 1000 23.44 2.25 29.08
CA VAL A 1000 23.43 1.78 27.67
C VAL A 1000 24.78 1.14 27.37
N ALA A 1001 24.79 -0.12 26.95
CA ALA A 1001 26.01 -0.93 26.88
C ALA A 1001 26.92 -0.70 25.66
N GLY A 1002 26.45 -0.04 24.60
CA GLY A 1002 27.23 0.10 23.36
C GLY A 1002 27.63 -1.24 22.75
N ALA A 1003 28.81 -1.31 22.14
CA ALA A 1003 29.40 -2.51 21.55
C ALA A 1003 30.19 -3.40 22.54
N ILE A 1004 30.17 -3.09 23.84
CA ILE A 1004 30.89 -3.81 24.91
C ILE A 1004 29.96 -4.55 25.88
N LYS A 1005 28.77 -4.94 25.43
CA LYS A 1005 27.76 -5.60 26.29
C LYS A 1005 28.30 -6.83 27.02
N ASP A 1006 29.11 -7.64 26.36
CA ASP A 1006 29.79 -8.84 26.89
C ASP A 1006 30.85 -8.54 27.96
N LEU A 1007 31.46 -7.36 27.95
CA LEU A 1007 32.42 -6.94 28.98
C LEU A 1007 31.74 -6.20 30.14
N LEU A 1008 30.65 -5.50 29.83
CA LEU A 1008 29.94 -4.66 30.77
C LEU A 1008 28.96 -5.46 31.63
N PHE A 1009 28.26 -6.43 31.03
CA PHE A 1009 27.27 -7.27 31.72
C PHE A 1009 27.90 -8.62 32.03
N ILE A 1010 28.09 -8.89 33.32
CA ILE A 1010 28.79 -10.05 33.85
C ILE A 1010 27.82 -10.92 34.67
N ASP A 1011 28.14 -12.21 34.81
CA ASP A 1011 27.29 -13.23 35.43
C ASP A 1011 27.51 -13.37 36.96
N LYS A 1012 28.58 -12.78 37.48
CA LYS A 1012 28.92 -12.81 38.91
C LYS A 1012 29.61 -11.52 39.36
N LYS A 1013 29.56 -11.26 40.66
CA LYS A 1013 30.29 -10.16 41.28
C LYS A 1013 31.80 -10.39 41.17
N MET A 1014 32.52 -9.52 40.47
CA MET A 1014 33.98 -9.65 40.30
C MET A 1014 34.75 -8.89 41.38
N ASP A 1015 34.28 -7.69 41.72
CA ASP A 1015 34.94 -6.80 42.68
C ASP A 1015 33.92 -5.85 43.36
N LYS A 1016 34.43 -4.81 44.03
CA LYS A 1016 33.62 -3.80 44.72
C LYS A 1016 32.82 -2.88 43.78
N ASP A 1017 33.24 -2.76 42.52
CA ASP A 1017 32.63 -1.91 41.50
C ASP A 1017 31.62 -2.70 40.63
N SER A 1018 31.40 -3.97 40.98
CA SER A 1018 30.39 -4.85 40.41
C SER A 1018 29.05 -4.70 41.16
N HIS A 1019 28.00 -4.26 40.46
CA HIS A 1019 26.67 -4.05 41.04
C HIS A 1019 25.59 -4.88 40.33
N ARG A 1020 24.53 -5.31 41.03
CA ARG A 1020 23.40 -6.00 40.38
C ARG A 1020 22.71 -5.07 39.38
N LEU A 1021 22.47 -5.56 38.17
CA LEU A 1021 21.88 -4.81 37.06
C LEU A 1021 20.45 -5.29 36.78
N TYR A 1022 19.48 -4.40 36.93
CA TYR A 1022 18.07 -4.69 36.73
C TYR A 1022 17.58 -4.26 35.33
N PHE A 1023 16.68 -5.05 34.76
CA PHE A 1023 16.07 -4.84 33.45
C PHE A 1023 14.56 -4.66 33.57
N GLY A 1024 13.92 -4.13 32.53
CA GLY A 1024 12.47 -3.94 32.52
C GLY A 1024 11.65 -5.22 32.80
N LYS A 1025 12.19 -6.40 32.48
CA LYS A 1025 11.57 -7.70 32.80
C LYS A 1025 11.51 -8.02 34.30
N ASN A 1026 12.39 -7.41 35.10
CA ASN A 1026 12.45 -7.60 36.55
C ASN A 1026 11.47 -6.66 37.29
N LEU A 1027 10.85 -5.72 36.58
CA LEU A 1027 9.98 -4.69 37.16
C LEU A 1027 8.52 -5.03 36.88
N SER A 1028 7.71 -4.98 37.93
CA SER A 1028 6.25 -5.02 37.87
C SER A 1028 5.66 -3.96 38.81
N ARG A 1029 4.35 -3.76 38.76
CA ARG A 1029 3.68 -2.69 39.52
C ARG A 1029 3.93 -2.86 41.02
N PHE A 1030 4.54 -1.85 41.64
CA PHE A 1030 4.99 -1.87 43.04
C PHE A 1030 5.93 -3.04 43.42
N HIS A 1031 6.67 -3.63 42.46
CA HIS A 1031 7.61 -4.69 42.77
C HIS A 1031 8.86 -4.66 41.87
N LEU A 1032 10.01 -4.88 42.49
CA LEU A 1032 11.28 -5.11 41.81
C LEU A 1032 11.78 -6.51 42.17
N GLY A 1033 11.76 -7.42 41.20
CA GLY A 1033 12.23 -8.80 41.37
C GLY A 1033 13.76 -8.89 41.38
N THR A 1034 14.29 -10.11 41.43
CA THR A 1034 15.74 -10.36 41.45
C THR A 1034 16.37 -10.35 40.06
N THR A 1035 17.69 -10.20 40.01
CA THR A 1035 18.51 -10.30 38.79
C THR A 1035 19.82 -11.01 39.11
N ASP A 1036 20.25 -11.88 38.20
CA ASP A 1036 21.54 -12.58 38.28
C ASP A 1036 22.63 -11.89 37.47
N VAL A 1037 22.28 -10.83 36.73
CA VAL A 1037 23.22 -10.05 35.94
C VAL A 1037 23.81 -8.94 36.79
N TRP A 1038 25.11 -8.73 36.63
CA TRP A 1038 25.87 -7.66 37.26
C TRP A 1038 26.42 -6.71 36.19
N VAL A 1039 26.64 -5.45 36.56
CA VAL A 1039 27.34 -4.47 35.75
C VAL A 1039 28.73 -4.21 36.32
N ASN A 1040 29.75 -4.25 35.46
CA ASN A 1040 31.10 -3.81 35.80
C ASN A 1040 31.17 -2.28 35.71
N TYR A 1041 30.93 -1.59 36.82
CA TYR A 1041 30.79 -0.14 36.83
C TYR A 1041 32.15 0.58 36.94
N LYS A 1042 32.93 0.51 35.86
CA LYS A 1042 34.21 1.24 35.72
C LYS A 1042 34.17 2.16 34.49
N PRO A 1043 33.54 3.36 34.59
CA PRO A 1043 33.18 4.14 33.41
C PRO A 1043 34.35 4.49 32.48
N GLU A 1044 35.50 4.86 33.03
CA GLU A 1044 36.69 5.22 32.25
C GLU A 1044 37.29 4.01 31.51
N GLU A 1045 37.41 2.86 32.17
CA GLU A 1045 37.92 1.64 31.57
C GLU A 1045 36.98 1.10 30.49
N MET A 1046 35.68 1.07 30.78
CA MET A 1046 34.66 0.64 29.82
C MET A 1046 34.62 1.55 28.60
N MET A 1047 34.70 2.87 28.79
CA MET A 1047 34.75 3.82 27.66
C MET A 1047 35.99 3.59 26.77
N LYS A 1048 37.16 3.32 27.35
CA LYS A 1048 38.37 2.98 26.57
C LYS A 1048 38.16 1.71 25.74
N GLN A 1049 37.51 0.69 26.28
CA GLN A 1049 37.21 -0.55 25.54
C GLN A 1049 36.19 -0.32 24.41
N GLU A 1050 35.15 0.47 24.64
CA GLU A 1050 34.17 0.83 23.60
C GLU A 1050 34.82 1.58 22.44
N VAL A 1051 35.64 2.60 22.74
CA VAL A 1051 36.36 3.36 21.71
C VAL A 1051 37.28 2.46 20.90
N LYS A 1052 37.97 1.51 21.56
CA LYS A 1052 38.82 0.53 20.90
C LYS A 1052 38.02 -0.38 19.95
N ARG A 1053 36.83 -0.85 20.34
CA ARG A 1053 35.98 -1.71 19.49
C ARG A 1053 35.30 -0.96 18.35
N GLN A 1054 34.94 0.31 18.56
CA GLN A 1054 34.26 1.13 17.57
C GLN A 1054 35.18 1.70 16.47
N ALA A 1055 36.50 1.47 16.56
CA ALA A 1055 37.49 1.81 15.54
C ALA A 1055 37.37 3.27 15.02
N GLY A 1056 37.10 4.23 15.91
CA GLY A 1056 36.95 5.66 15.56
C GLY A 1056 35.52 6.13 15.27
N LYS A 1057 34.50 5.28 15.36
CA LYS A 1057 33.07 5.68 15.32
C LYS A 1057 32.60 6.25 16.67
N ARG A 1058 31.48 7.00 16.66
CA ARG A 1058 30.88 7.59 17.87
C ARG A 1058 30.47 6.49 18.86
N SER A 1059 30.96 6.56 20.09
CA SER A 1059 30.63 5.63 21.18
C SER A 1059 29.12 5.56 21.45
N GLY A 1060 28.59 4.34 21.54
CA GLY A 1060 27.21 4.08 21.94
C GLY A 1060 27.04 3.80 23.44
N LEU A 1061 28.13 3.83 24.21
CA LEU A 1061 28.15 3.51 25.65
C LEU A 1061 27.71 4.72 26.49
N TRP A 1062 26.76 4.51 27.41
CA TRP A 1062 26.37 5.52 28.39
C TRP A 1062 26.26 4.91 29.79
N MET A 1063 27.30 5.13 30.60
CA MET A 1063 27.39 4.58 31.96
C MET A 1063 26.53 5.30 32.99
N ARG A 1064 26.11 6.55 32.70
CA ARG A 1064 25.46 7.49 33.64
C ARG A 1064 26.34 7.85 34.85
N ASP A 1065 25.99 8.94 35.54
CA ASP A 1065 26.68 9.37 36.76
C ASP A 1065 26.24 8.51 37.95
N LYS A 1066 27.19 8.06 38.76
CA LYS A 1066 26.95 7.21 39.94
C LYS A 1066 25.90 7.78 40.90
N LYS A 1067 25.81 9.12 41.00
CA LYS A 1067 24.86 9.83 41.87
C LYS A 1067 23.40 9.46 41.62
N ILE A 1068 23.03 9.05 40.40
CA ILE A 1068 21.64 8.64 40.12
C ILE A 1068 21.30 7.30 40.80
N PHE A 1069 22.28 6.43 41.00
CA PHE A 1069 22.05 5.12 41.63
C PHE A 1069 22.07 5.22 43.16
N GLU A 1070 22.79 6.19 43.72
CA GLU A 1070 23.02 6.38 45.17
C GLU A 1070 21.88 7.12 45.92
N ARG A 1071 20.77 7.42 45.25
CA ARG A 1071 19.58 8.04 45.85
C ARG A 1071 18.36 7.12 45.71
N ASP A 1072 17.38 7.30 46.60
CA ASP A 1072 16.06 6.70 46.39
C ASP A 1072 15.41 7.30 45.13
N LYS A 1073 14.57 6.51 44.49
CA LYS A 1073 14.03 6.83 43.18
C LYS A 1073 12.79 6.01 42.87
N ILE A 1074 11.95 6.54 42.00
CA ILE A 1074 10.93 5.76 41.33
C ILE A 1074 11.56 5.19 40.06
N ILE A 1075 11.45 3.90 39.83
CA ILE A 1075 11.83 3.28 38.56
C ILE A 1075 10.60 2.80 37.82
N TYR A 1076 10.61 2.89 36.50
CA TYR A 1076 9.49 2.48 35.66
C TYR A 1076 9.97 1.86 34.34
N ARG A 1077 9.14 0.97 33.78
CA ARG A 1077 9.46 0.27 32.53
C ARG A 1077 9.41 1.19 31.33
N LYS A 1078 10.40 1.07 30.45
CA LYS A 1078 10.38 1.70 29.12
C LYS A 1078 9.36 1.07 28.17
N VAL A 1079 9.12 -0.24 28.28
CA VAL A 1079 8.18 -0.97 27.38
C VAL A 1079 6.89 -1.28 28.13
N GLY A 1080 5.77 -0.74 27.64
CA GLY A 1080 4.43 -0.92 28.20
C GLY A 1080 3.42 0.09 27.65
N LYS A 1081 2.14 -0.33 27.54
CA LYS A 1081 0.99 0.54 27.17
C LYS A 1081 0.62 1.55 28.27
N GLU A 1082 1.20 1.39 29.45
CA GLU A 1082 0.94 2.18 30.64
C GLU A 1082 2.20 2.32 31.48
N LEU A 1083 2.18 3.30 32.39
CA LEU A 1083 3.25 3.53 33.33
C LEU A 1083 3.22 2.43 34.40
N ILE A 1084 4.21 1.55 34.38
CA ILE A 1084 4.40 0.51 35.39
C ILE A 1084 5.62 0.91 36.22
N ALA A 1085 5.39 1.32 37.47
CA ALA A 1085 6.41 1.87 38.34
C ALA A 1085 6.54 1.13 39.68
N THR A 1086 7.72 1.22 40.29
CA THR A 1086 7.98 0.80 41.67
C THR A 1086 9.01 1.71 42.34
N TYR A 1087 9.12 1.60 43.65
CA TYR A 1087 10.14 2.27 44.43
C TYR A 1087 11.46 1.49 44.38
N ALA A 1088 12.59 2.21 44.29
CA ALA A 1088 13.93 1.63 44.33
C ALA A 1088 14.82 2.37 45.32
N ASP A 1089 15.42 1.60 46.23
CA ASP A 1089 16.37 2.11 47.22
C ASP A 1089 17.71 2.53 46.59
N LYS A 1090 18.54 3.14 47.43
CA LYS A 1090 19.93 3.50 47.10
C LYS A 1090 20.72 2.25 46.71
N GLY A 1091 21.57 2.35 45.68
CA GLY A 1091 22.42 1.26 45.22
C GLY A 1091 21.79 0.34 44.17
N ILE A 1092 20.59 0.64 43.67
CA ILE A 1092 19.96 -0.09 42.56
C ILE A 1092 20.44 0.46 41.22
N TYR A 1093 21.10 -0.38 40.42
CA TYR A 1093 21.60 -0.08 39.06
C TYR A 1093 20.69 -0.70 38.01
N TYR A 1094 20.41 0.02 36.92
CA TYR A 1094 19.43 -0.42 35.93
C TYR A 1094 19.86 -0.09 34.50
N GLU A 1095 19.41 -0.92 33.58
CA GLU A 1095 19.70 -0.85 32.15
C GLU A 1095 18.68 0.05 31.41
N GLN A 1096 18.96 0.43 30.16
CA GLN A 1096 18.13 1.32 29.31
C GLN A 1096 16.66 0.89 29.12
N THR A 1097 16.30 -0.34 29.49
CA THR A 1097 14.91 -0.83 29.52
C THR A 1097 14.11 -0.32 30.73
N ILE A 1098 14.77 0.35 31.68
CA ILE A 1098 14.19 1.03 32.83
C ILE A 1098 14.56 2.52 32.78
N HIS A 1099 13.60 3.36 33.11
CA HIS A 1099 13.81 4.77 33.38
C HIS A 1099 13.56 5.06 34.86
N SER A 1100 14.07 6.20 35.32
CA SER A 1100 14.04 6.61 36.72
C SER A 1100 13.55 8.04 36.88
N CYS A 1101 12.85 8.30 37.96
CA CYS A 1101 12.35 9.60 38.37
C CYS A 1101 12.85 9.90 39.80
N HIS A 1102 13.65 10.96 39.93
CA HIS A 1102 14.26 11.40 41.18
C HIS A 1102 13.57 12.68 41.64
N ILE A 1103 12.77 12.60 42.70
CA ILE A 1103 12.07 13.79 43.23
C ILE A 1103 13.11 14.74 43.84
N THR A 1104 13.16 15.97 43.33
CA THR A 1104 14.09 17.02 43.78
C THR A 1104 13.39 18.08 44.61
N ASP A 1105 12.09 18.26 44.43
CA ASP A 1105 11.26 19.17 45.22
C ASP A 1105 10.81 18.50 46.53
N LYS A 1106 11.28 19.06 47.66
CA LYS A 1106 11.00 18.54 49.01
C LYS A 1106 9.53 18.62 49.43
N ARG A 1107 8.69 19.36 48.69
CA ARG A 1107 7.23 19.42 48.93
C ARG A 1107 6.52 18.12 48.55
N PHE A 1108 7.15 17.27 47.75
CA PHE A 1108 6.60 16.00 47.29
C PHE A 1108 7.36 14.81 47.88
N LYS A 1109 6.65 13.88 48.50
CA LYS A 1109 7.25 12.62 48.95
C LYS A 1109 7.37 11.62 47.79
N THR A 1110 8.50 10.91 47.70
CA THR A 1110 8.77 9.93 46.62
C THR A 1110 7.67 8.87 46.50
N LYS A 1111 7.23 8.29 47.63
CA LYS A 1111 6.19 7.25 47.64
C LYS A 1111 4.78 7.77 47.36
N PHE A 1112 4.50 9.03 47.69
CA PHE A 1112 3.26 9.69 47.27
C PHE A 1112 3.17 9.78 45.74
N VAL A 1113 4.24 10.26 45.08
CA VAL A 1113 4.29 10.33 43.61
C VAL A 1113 4.21 8.93 42.97
N LEU A 1114 4.80 7.90 43.60
CA LEU A 1114 4.64 6.51 43.15
C LEU A 1114 3.18 6.05 43.20
N GLY A 1115 2.44 6.40 44.25
CA GLY A 1115 1.01 6.12 44.35
C GLY A 1115 0.21 6.75 43.20
N LEU A 1116 0.54 7.99 42.82
CA LEU A 1116 -0.05 8.64 41.65
C LEU A 1116 0.31 7.92 40.36
N PHE A 1117 1.59 7.61 40.13
CA PHE A 1117 2.07 6.97 38.89
C PHE A 1117 1.37 5.64 38.58
N ASN A 1118 1.04 4.86 39.61
CA ASN A 1118 0.36 3.57 39.48
C ASN A 1118 -1.17 3.66 39.62
N SER A 1119 -1.74 4.86 39.79
CA SER A 1119 -3.20 5.05 39.93
C SER A 1119 -3.95 4.86 38.61
N THR A 1120 -5.21 4.47 38.71
CA THR A 1120 -6.14 4.35 37.59
C THR A 1120 -6.29 5.67 36.83
N LEU A 1121 -6.32 6.80 37.53
CA LEU A 1121 -6.39 8.13 36.91
C LEU A 1121 -5.17 8.42 36.01
N PHE A 1122 -3.96 8.12 36.47
CA PHE A 1122 -2.74 8.36 35.69
C PHE A 1122 -2.59 7.37 34.55
N LYS A 1123 -3.06 6.13 34.73
CA LYS A 1123 -3.17 5.16 33.64
C LYS A 1123 -4.09 5.67 32.53
N PHE A 1124 -5.27 6.18 32.88
CA PHE A 1124 -6.20 6.80 31.94
C PHE A 1124 -5.58 8.03 31.25
N TYR A 1125 -5.07 8.99 32.03
CA TYR A 1125 -4.46 10.21 31.51
C TYR A 1125 -3.30 9.89 30.57
N TYR A 1126 -2.42 8.96 30.95
CA TYR A 1126 -1.30 8.54 30.12
C TYR A 1126 -1.76 7.93 28.80
N ARG A 1127 -2.72 7.00 28.81
CA ARG A 1127 -3.24 6.37 27.58
C ARG A 1127 -3.88 7.38 26.63
N LYS A 1128 -4.59 8.37 27.16
CA LYS A 1128 -5.29 9.36 26.34
C LYS A 1128 -4.40 10.50 25.83
N THR A 1129 -3.37 10.89 26.60
CA THR A 1129 -2.45 11.98 26.20
C THR A 1129 -1.21 11.50 25.46
N ASN A 1130 -0.81 10.23 25.63
CA ASN A 1130 0.37 9.65 25.01
C ASN A 1130 0.02 8.53 24.03
N SER A 1131 -0.81 8.84 23.03
CA SER A 1131 -1.14 8.00 21.87
C SER A 1131 0.03 7.81 20.88
N GLN A 1132 1.26 7.67 21.40
CA GLN A 1132 2.44 7.34 20.61
C GLN A 1132 2.67 5.82 20.61
N GLY A 1133 2.33 5.19 19.49
CA GLY A 1133 2.57 3.77 19.21
C GLY A 1133 1.25 3.04 19.03
N GLY A 1134 1.04 2.43 17.86
CA GLY A 1134 0.09 1.33 17.70
C GLY A 1134 0.30 0.23 18.76
N ASP A 1135 -0.54 -0.80 18.73
CA ASP A 1135 -0.56 -1.83 19.76
C ASP A 1135 0.73 -2.67 19.83
N ILE A 1136 1.60 -2.53 18.81
CA ILE A 1136 2.73 -3.42 18.53
C ILE A 1136 3.97 -3.16 19.40
N PHE A 1137 4.36 -1.90 19.68
CA PHE A 1137 5.56 -1.59 20.49
C PHE A 1137 5.40 -0.34 21.37
N PRO A 1138 4.50 -0.36 22.37
CA PRO A 1138 4.24 0.78 23.23
C PRO A 1138 5.46 1.09 24.12
N GLN A 1139 5.96 2.32 24.05
CA GLN A 1139 7.09 2.78 24.87
C GLN A 1139 6.71 3.97 25.75
N VAL A 1140 7.06 3.87 27.04
CA VAL A 1140 6.96 4.96 28.01
C VAL A 1140 8.17 5.88 27.88
N ARG A 1141 8.00 6.98 27.15
CA ARG A 1141 9.08 7.94 26.91
C ARG A 1141 9.33 8.85 28.11
N ILE A 1142 10.59 9.22 28.32
CA ILE A 1142 10.99 10.23 29.32
C ILE A 1142 10.25 11.56 29.12
N SER A 1143 10.05 12.00 27.88
CA SER A 1143 9.31 13.23 27.57
C SER A 1143 7.86 13.19 28.05
N SER A 1144 7.21 12.02 27.93
CA SER A 1144 5.83 11.81 28.36
C SER A 1144 5.72 11.86 29.88
N VAL A 1145 6.59 11.15 30.60
CA VAL A 1145 6.61 11.16 32.08
C VAL A 1145 6.94 12.54 32.61
N LYS A 1146 7.88 13.28 31.98
CA LYS A 1146 8.23 14.66 32.34
C LYS A 1146 7.06 15.64 32.29
N ASN A 1147 6.03 15.35 31.49
CA ASN A 1147 4.87 16.21 31.31
C ASN A 1147 3.67 15.79 32.17
N LEU A 1148 3.75 14.70 32.95
CA LEU A 1148 2.64 14.28 33.80
C LEU A 1148 2.29 15.36 34.85
N PRO A 1149 1.00 15.66 35.04
CA PRO A 1149 0.52 16.71 35.95
C PRO A 1149 0.39 16.18 37.39
N ILE A 1150 1.22 16.68 38.31
CA ILE A 1150 1.24 16.28 39.71
C ILE A 1150 0.64 17.41 40.57
N LYS A 1151 -0.50 17.15 41.21
CA LYS A 1151 -1.14 18.09 42.14
C LYS A 1151 -0.45 18.03 43.51
N LEU A 1152 -0.16 19.19 44.10
CA LEU A 1152 0.41 19.27 45.44
C LEU A 1152 -0.69 18.99 46.48
N ALA A 1153 -0.52 17.92 47.26
CA ALA A 1153 -1.41 17.56 48.36
C ALA A 1153 -0.86 18.03 49.72
N ASP A 1154 -1.75 18.23 50.70
CA ASP A 1154 -1.35 18.48 52.08
C ASP A 1154 -0.56 17.30 52.68
N THR A 1155 0.21 17.56 53.73
CA THR A 1155 1.10 16.57 54.36
C THR A 1155 0.36 15.31 54.82
N LYS A 1156 -0.85 15.46 55.37
CA LYS A 1156 -1.66 14.34 55.89
C LYS A 1156 -2.15 13.44 54.75
N THR A 1157 -2.50 14.03 53.62
CA THR A 1157 -2.93 13.31 52.41
C THR A 1157 -1.76 12.57 51.77
N GLN A 1158 -0.58 13.21 51.68
CA GLN A 1158 0.64 12.54 51.20
C GLN A 1158 1.02 11.33 52.10
N GLU A 1159 0.94 11.49 53.43
CA GLU A 1159 1.23 10.41 54.40
C GLU A 1159 0.28 9.22 54.32
N LYS A 1160 -1.01 9.48 54.07
CA LYS A 1160 -2.01 8.42 53.88
C LYS A 1160 -1.68 7.55 52.66
N ILE A 1161 -1.37 8.19 51.53
CA ILE A 1161 -1.02 7.46 50.30
C ILE A 1161 0.32 6.73 50.48
N GLU A 1162 1.32 7.36 51.09
CA GLU A 1162 2.61 6.74 51.40
C GLU A 1162 2.45 5.48 52.27
N THR A 1163 1.59 5.54 53.31
CA THR A 1163 1.30 4.39 54.17
C THR A 1163 0.69 3.23 53.38
N LEU A 1164 -0.25 3.51 52.47
CA LEU A 1164 -0.85 2.48 51.61
C LEU A 1164 0.18 1.89 50.64
N VAL A 1165 1.01 2.74 50.03
CA VAL A 1165 2.11 2.30 49.15
C VAL A 1165 3.09 1.42 49.91
N ASP A 1166 3.45 1.75 51.15
CA ASP A 1166 4.34 0.94 51.97
C ASP A 1166 3.76 -0.43 52.33
N GLN A 1167 2.45 -0.51 52.60
CA GLN A 1167 1.77 -1.78 52.80
C GLN A 1167 1.81 -2.65 51.53
N ILE A 1168 1.60 -2.04 50.35
CA ILE A 1168 1.67 -2.73 49.06
C ILE A 1168 3.10 -3.22 48.79
N LEU A 1169 4.10 -2.35 48.91
CA LEU A 1169 5.51 -2.68 48.69
C LEU A 1169 5.96 -3.81 49.63
N THR A 1170 5.57 -3.75 50.91
CA THR A 1170 5.91 -4.78 51.91
C THR A 1170 5.29 -6.13 51.55
N LYS A 1171 3.98 -6.16 51.24
CA LYS A 1171 3.29 -7.39 50.82
C LYS A 1171 3.92 -7.99 49.57
N LYS A 1172 4.16 -7.17 48.54
CA LYS A 1172 4.74 -7.63 47.27
C LYS A 1172 6.23 -7.99 47.36
N ALA A 1173 6.95 -7.50 48.36
CA ALA A 1173 8.32 -7.94 48.64
C ALA A 1173 8.36 -9.34 49.26
N GLN A 1174 7.34 -9.70 50.08
CA GLN A 1174 7.21 -11.04 50.66
C GLN A 1174 6.73 -12.06 49.63
N ASP A 1175 5.71 -11.71 48.86
CA ASP A 1175 5.19 -12.53 47.76
C ASP A 1175 4.70 -11.62 46.62
N HIS A 1176 5.35 -11.73 45.45
CA HIS A 1176 5.03 -10.92 44.29
C HIS A 1176 3.57 -11.10 43.82
N SER A 1177 3.01 -12.31 44.01
CA SER A 1177 1.65 -12.67 43.59
C SER A 1177 0.56 -12.19 44.53
N SER A 1178 0.92 -11.60 45.68
CA SER A 1178 -0.03 -11.11 46.65
C SER A 1178 -0.98 -10.07 46.06
N ASP A 1179 -2.28 -10.30 46.29
CA ASP A 1179 -3.34 -9.41 45.89
C ASP A 1179 -3.33 -8.12 46.75
N THR A 1180 -3.19 -7.00 46.05
CA THR A 1180 -3.15 -5.66 46.62
C THR A 1180 -4.27 -4.76 46.11
N THR A 1181 -5.25 -5.34 45.40
CA THR A 1181 -6.32 -4.60 44.70
C THR A 1181 -7.09 -3.67 45.65
N ASP A 1182 -7.42 -4.12 46.86
CA ASP A 1182 -8.13 -3.27 47.85
C ASP A 1182 -7.31 -2.05 48.30
N LEU A 1183 -5.99 -2.20 48.43
CA LEU A 1183 -5.10 -1.09 48.81
C LEU A 1183 -4.93 -0.11 47.65
N GLU A 1184 -4.83 -0.63 46.43
CA GLU A 1184 -4.75 0.18 45.21
C GLU A 1184 -6.06 0.94 44.97
N ASN A 1185 -7.23 0.32 45.17
CA ASN A 1185 -8.54 1.00 45.09
C ASN A 1185 -8.68 2.13 46.12
N LYS A 1186 -8.11 1.97 47.32
CA LYS A 1186 -8.06 3.04 48.33
C LYS A 1186 -7.16 4.20 47.88
N ILE A 1187 -6.03 3.90 47.23
CA ILE A 1187 -5.19 4.93 46.61
C ILE A 1187 -6.00 5.65 45.53
N ASP A 1188 -6.63 4.93 44.61
CA ASP A 1188 -7.43 5.51 43.52
C ASP A 1188 -8.54 6.43 44.05
N THR A 1189 -9.25 6.03 45.10
CA THR A 1189 -10.26 6.87 45.77
C THR A 1189 -9.67 8.19 46.28
N LEU A 1190 -8.48 8.14 46.91
CA LEU A 1190 -7.78 9.34 47.39
C LEU A 1190 -7.28 10.20 46.24
N VAL A 1191 -6.82 9.60 45.14
CA VAL A 1191 -6.38 10.30 43.93
C VAL A 1191 -7.56 10.99 43.25
N TYR A 1192 -8.70 10.32 43.06
CA TYR A 1192 -9.89 10.94 42.47
C TYR A 1192 -10.35 12.15 43.27
N LYS A 1193 -10.31 12.05 44.61
CA LYS A 1193 -10.62 13.17 45.50
C LYS A 1193 -9.59 14.30 45.38
N LEU A 1194 -8.31 13.99 45.26
CA LEU A 1194 -7.25 14.99 45.10
C LEU A 1194 -7.45 15.82 43.82
N TYR A 1195 -7.92 15.20 42.74
CA TYR A 1195 -8.20 15.84 41.45
C TYR A 1195 -9.66 16.31 41.30
N ASP A 1196 -10.43 16.35 42.39
CA ASP A 1196 -11.80 16.86 42.45
C ASP A 1196 -12.76 16.22 41.42
N LEU A 1197 -12.60 14.92 41.14
CA LEU A 1197 -13.41 14.20 40.16
C LEU A 1197 -14.81 13.85 40.68
N THR A 1198 -15.81 14.04 39.83
CA THR A 1198 -17.21 13.66 40.07
C THR A 1198 -17.44 12.16 39.81
N ALA A 1199 -18.56 11.61 40.28
CA ALA A 1199 -18.90 10.21 40.05
C ALA A 1199 -19.05 9.85 38.55
N GLU A 1200 -19.55 10.77 37.71
CA GLU A 1200 -19.64 10.56 36.25
C GLU A 1200 -18.24 10.54 35.60
N GLU A 1201 -17.35 11.44 36.02
CA GLU A 1201 -15.96 11.49 35.55
C GLU A 1201 -15.18 10.24 35.97
N ILE A 1202 -15.34 9.77 37.21
CA ILE A 1202 -14.71 8.53 37.70
C ILE A 1202 -15.18 7.34 36.86
N LYS A 1203 -16.49 7.20 36.62
CA LYS A 1203 -17.03 6.13 35.77
C LYS A 1203 -16.48 6.23 34.34
N THR A 1204 -16.25 7.45 33.85
CA THR A 1204 -15.65 7.70 32.54
C THR A 1204 -14.19 7.24 32.51
N VAL A 1205 -13.40 7.55 33.54
CA VAL A 1205 -12.02 7.07 33.71
C VAL A 1205 -11.97 5.55 33.72
N GLU A 1206 -12.78 4.90 34.57
CA GLU A 1206 -12.80 3.45 34.78
C GLU A 1206 -13.30 2.68 33.54
N LYS A 1207 -14.26 3.21 32.79
CA LYS A 1207 -14.74 2.58 31.56
C LYS A 1207 -13.70 2.58 30.44
N ASN A 1208 -12.78 3.55 30.41
CA ASN A 1208 -11.83 3.76 29.32
C ASN A 1208 -10.42 3.17 29.59
N ILE A 1209 -10.25 2.43 30.68
CA ILE A 1209 -9.01 1.69 30.99
C ILE A 1209 -9.10 0.18 30.72
N ASN A 1210 -10.31 -0.34 30.47
CA ASN A 1210 -10.57 -1.77 30.23
C ASN A 1210 -10.56 -2.14 28.74
#